data_AF-A0A1F8NS97-F1
#
_entry.id   AF-A0A1F8NS97-F1
#
_cell.length_a   1.000
_cell.length_b   1.000
_cell.length_c   1.000
_cell.angle_alpha   90.00
_cell.angle_beta   90.00
_cell.angle_gamma   90.00
#
_symmetry.space_group_name_H-M   'P 1'
#
loop_
_entity.id
_entity.type
_entity.pdbx_description
1 polymer ?
#
loop_
_entity_poly.entity_id
_entity_poly.type
_entity_poly.pdbx_seq_one_letter_code
_entity_poly.pdbx_strand_id
1 'polypeptide(L)'
;MATPSSKRSPFLMILLALFSLAILIFLGVFINFVQHPSAKPTITILSLLSTITVAPSSTPTNTSTITLTPRPTRTLRPSATVTITPTPSPTITQTLIRTITPAKPALFNDRYELKPWDLAQQVRTIELQRANTILQHSDDSFRTLAYAEGEASLRFPEALDAIQWRWDRAYNLIRIRDPQAMTLYANLITSAVSSGQVRSIDLPSWFNQYETRLALHISTLLPQPGELGRVLIEITGEGSAYFWLVENPTGVNIYPLLNDINFDQPHINAYIYDDLTGDNVPELVIYRTTSPGLTRQITPIIFDLSISPPVVLPIQEQIPIDFGLEPRAEVEIISGTGVSPSLQVTNILLPACSTYVTQQYTWDGTAFLISPLQYELVPVSGLLAYCELVLNSASDGWGPEAALTVTTPLLETWPPETDTEGHPYPLDALDQLRYRLGVLYALAGQPTEAIRYLTEIINTPVVPASRWVTPAQEFLHSYQPPENLYSACQQAQFCNLRDALNMLVKTSHMTDTAQVLAYLQSHRLTIRSSGLFDFDNDGQDERWMIIQPKPEAKLEFWILSKLPNGVQAVFVQVSEATQSLPYYHDPAGSIPVVQFELHKGFIFTRLPVTQKAYIEWVDVEYARPTTIRDEFTLALNALMDHEADPAIIRDSLVNLLNSPRFKGDCISFNICDQFHYTLALVYDLTNEDSNAIDEYLWVWRNYGSSPYATLARLKLDYFPLPTYTKSPLPSRTSTLTRTPTPTRTVTPTLTITPTFTLTPTVTPTPTGTITPTGTVTPTSTITPTDTVTPTSTVVPTDTQTSTPTTAR
;
A
#
# COMPACT_ATOMS: atom_id res chain seq x y z
N MET A 1 -56.50 54.14 47.06
CA MET A 1 -56.50 54.13 45.59
C MET A 1 -56.57 52.68 45.13
N ALA A 2 -57.68 52.29 44.52
CA ALA A 2 -57.87 50.95 43.98
C ALA A 2 -57.00 50.73 42.74
N THR A 3 -56.27 49.62 42.68
CA THR A 3 -55.57 49.12 41.48
C THR A 3 -55.95 47.65 41.25
N PRO A 4 -56.00 47.21 39.98
CA PRO A 4 -57.08 46.35 39.50
C PRO A 4 -56.75 44.85 39.47
N SER A 5 -57.80 44.03 39.47
CA SER A 5 -57.71 42.58 39.29
C SER A 5 -57.10 42.22 37.92
N SER A 6 -55.97 41.51 37.95
CA SER A 6 -55.39 40.88 36.77
C SER A 6 -56.33 39.79 36.24
N LYS A 7 -56.95 40.05 35.09
CA LYS A 7 -57.69 39.05 34.32
C LYS A 7 -56.73 37.95 33.88
N ARG A 8 -56.99 36.70 34.26
CA ARG A 8 -56.28 35.52 33.73
C ARG A 8 -56.39 35.53 32.21
N SER A 9 -55.23 35.53 31.54
CA SER A 9 -55.13 35.49 30.09
C SER A 9 -55.78 34.22 29.55
N PRO A 10 -56.74 34.30 28.60
CA PRO A 10 -57.34 33.14 27.94
C PRO A 10 -56.29 32.32 27.15
N PHE A 11 -55.13 32.92 26.86
CA PHE A 11 -54.03 32.29 26.16
C PHE A 11 -53.34 31.20 27.00
N LEU A 12 -53.26 31.36 28.32
CA LEU A 12 -52.61 30.39 29.21
C LEU A 12 -53.45 29.10 29.34
N MET A 13 -54.77 29.22 29.33
CA MET A 13 -55.69 28.07 29.35
C MET A 13 -55.63 27.28 28.04
N ILE A 14 -55.49 27.97 26.90
CA ILE A 14 -55.32 27.34 25.59
C ILE A 14 -53.97 26.62 25.51
N LEU A 15 -52.89 27.22 26.02
CA LEU A 15 -51.57 26.59 26.03
C LEU A 15 -51.55 25.32 26.91
N LEU A 16 -52.16 25.36 28.10
CA LEU A 16 -52.29 24.20 28.99
C LEU A 16 -53.18 23.09 28.41
N ALA A 17 -54.22 23.45 27.64
CA ALA A 17 -55.05 22.48 26.93
C ALA A 17 -54.32 21.80 25.77
N LEU A 18 -53.49 22.56 25.03
CA LEU A 18 -52.65 22.01 23.97
C LEU A 18 -51.54 21.12 24.52
N PHE A 19 -50.93 21.50 25.65
CA PHE A 19 -49.89 20.71 26.29
C PHE A 19 -50.44 19.38 26.86
N SER A 20 -51.62 19.42 27.48
CA SER A 20 -52.28 18.20 27.98
C SER A 20 -52.75 17.28 26.84
N LEU A 21 -53.20 17.84 25.71
CA LEU A 21 -53.53 17.07 24.51
C LEU A 21 -52.29 16.41 23.90
N ALA A 22 -51.15 17.11 23.83
CA ALA A 22 -49.89 16.56 23.33
C ALA A 22 -49.38 15.40 24.19
N ILE A 23 -49.49 15.51 25.52
CA ILE A 23 -49.12 14.44 26.46
C ILE A 23 -50.03 13.22 26.26
N LEU A 24 -51.34 13.40 26.08
CA LEU A 24 -52.28 12.30 25.85
C LEU A 24 -52.04 11.60 24.50
N ILE A 25 -51.70 12.34 23.45
CA ILE A 25 -51.31 11.77 22.16
C ILE A 25 -50.02 10.98 22.30
N PHE A 26 -49.01 11.52 22.98
CA PHE A 26 -47.74 10.84 23.22
C PHE A 26 -47.95 9.54 24.02
N LEU A 27 -48.76 9.57 25.08
CA LEU A 27 -49.06 8.40 25.88
C LEU A 27 -49.82 7.33 25.07
N GLY A 28 -50.74 7.74 24.20
CA GLY A 28 -51.45 6.83 23.29
C GLY A 28 -50.53 6.15 22.28
N VAL A 29 -49.59 6.91 21.69
CA VAL A 29 -48.56 6.38 20.77
C VAL A 29 -47.61 5.43 21.50
N PHE A 30 -47.19 5.79 22.71
CA PHE A 30 -46.30 4.95 23.52
C PHE A 30 -46.97 3.63 23.94
N ILE A 31 -48.25 3.66 24.35
CA ILE A 31 -49.01 2.44 24.68
C ILE A 31 -49.19 1.57 23.43
N ASN A 32 -49.43 2.16 22.25
CA ASN A 32 -49.53 1.40 21.01
C ASN A 32 -48.20 0.74 20.61
N PHE A 33 -47.08 1.46 20.77
CA PHE A 33 -45.73 0.95 20.51
C PHE A 33 -45.35 -0.22 21.43
N VAL A 34 -45.72 -0.15 22.72
CA VAL A 34 -45.44 -1.23 23.70
C VAL A 34 -46.35 -2.44 23.47
N GLN A 35 -47.59 -2.25 23.03
CA GLN A 35 -48.56 -3.34 22.83
C GLN A 35 -48.45 -4.03 21.47
N HIS A 36 -47.79 -3.42 20.48
CA HIS A 36 -47.46 -4.02 19.19
C HIS A 36 -45.96 -3.92 18.93
N PRO A 37 -45.11 -4.79 19.54
CA PRO A 37 -43.73 -4.91 19.11
C PRO A 37 -43.74 -5.36 17.64
N SER A 38 -43.46 -4.41 16.75
CA SER A 38 -43.46 -4.68 15.31
C SER A 38 -42.55 -5.86 15.03
N ALA A 39 -43.08 -6.78 14.25
CA ALA A 39 -42.38 -7.95 13.74
C ALA A 39 -41.01 -7.56 13.16
N LYS A 40 -40.10 -8.55 13.22
CA LYS A 40 -38.77 -8.64 12.60
C LYS A 40 -38.54 -7.61 11.47
N PRO A 41 -37.39 -6.91 11.44
CA PRO A 41 -37.09 -6.01 10.34
C PRO A 41 -37.06 -6.80 9.03
N THR A 42 -38.12 -6.68 8.23
CA THR A 42 -38.08 -6.96 6.81
C THR A 42 -37.15 -5.92 6.20
N ILE A 43 -36.00 -6.36 5.71
CA ILE A 43 -35.10 -5.56 4.89
C ILE A 43 -35.91 -5.00 3.73
N THR A 44 -36.30 -3.74 3.85
CA THR A 44 -36.87 -2.99 2.74
C THR A 44 -35.67 -2.43 2.00
N ILE A 45 -35.34 -3.06 0.88
CA ILE A 45 -34.34 -2.56 -0.07
C ILE A 45 -34.77 -1.15 -0.48
N LEU A 46 -34.07 -0.14 0.01
CA LEU A 46 -34.08 1.17 -0.65
C LEU A 46 -33.35 0.96 -1.97
N SER A 47 -34.12 0.83 -3.05
CA SER A 47 -33.59 0.98 -4.39
C SER A 47 -33.16 2.44 -4.55
N LEU A 48 -31.90 2.73 -4.23
CA LEU A 48 -31.19 3.85 -4.85
C LEU A 48 -30.88 3.45 -6.30
N LEU A 49 -31.93 3.43 -7.12
CA LEU A 49 -31.78 3.63 -8.55
C LEU A 49 -31.32 5.08 -8.73
N SER A 50 -30.01 5.29 -8.68
CA SER A 50 -29.42 6.47 -9.27
C SER A 50 -29.78 6.44 -10.75
N THR A 51 -30.67 7.35 -11.14
CA THR A 51 -31.00 7.64 -12.53
C THR A 51 -29.71 8.01 -13.24
N ILE A 52 -29.11 7.06 -13.96
CA ILE A 52 -28.04 7.33 -14.91
C ILE A 52 -28.67 8.21 -15.99
N THR A 53 -28.42 9.53 -15.88
CA THR A 53 -28.75 10.45 -16.95
C THR A 53 -27.65 10.27 -18.00
N VAL A 54 -27.87 9.35 -18.92
CA VAL A 54 -27.01 9.15 -20.09
C VAL A 54 -27.01 10.44 -20.89
N ALA A 55 -25.88 11.14 -20.90
CA ALA A 55 -25.64 12.21 -21.86
C ALA A 55 -25.65 11.58 -23.28
N PRO A 56 -26.45 12.10 -24.23
CA PRO A 56 -26.50 11.52 -25.56
C PRO A 56 -25.16 11.70 -26.27
N SER A 57 -24.62 10.56 -26.71
CA SER A 57 -23.54 10.40 -27.69
C SER A 57 -23.65 11.44 -28.82
N SER A 58 -22.60 12.25 -29.01
CA SER A 58 -22.49 13.13 -30.17
C SER A 58 -22.23 12.31 -31.43
N THR A 59 -23.30 12.07 -32.19
CA THR A 59 -23.25 11.55 -33.56
C THR A 59 -22.52 12.55 -34.46
N PRO A 60 -21.63 12.12 -35.38
CA PRO A 60 -20.89 13.02 -36.26
C PRO A 60 -21.82 13.54 -37.37
N THR A 61 -22.09 14.84 -37.37
CA THR A 61 -22.83 15.49 -38.45
C THR A 61 -21.85 15.97 -39.52
N ASN A 62 -21.79 15.25 -40.64
CA ASN A 62 -21.19 15.72 -41.88
C ASN A 62 -22.05 16.86 -42.47
N THR A 63 -21.54 18.09 -42.43
CA THR A 63 -22.09 19.18 -43.24
C THR A 63 -20.98 19.83 -44.06
N SER A 64 -20.99 19.54 -45.36
CA SER A 64 -20.23 20.23 -46.39
C SER A 64 -20.65 21.69 -46.48
N THR A 65 -19.71 22.64 -46.40
CA THR A 65 -19.93 24.02 -46.82
C THR A 65 -18.90 24.43 -47.85
N ILE A 66 -19.31 24.37 -49.12
CA ILE A 66 -18.80 25.22 -50.21
C ILE A 66 -19.52 26.58 -49.98
N THR A 67 -18.98 27.80 -50.14
CA THR A 67 -18.27 28.38 -51.28
C THR A 67 -18.02 29.88 -51.01
N LEU A 68 -17.09 30.49 -51.77
CA LEU A 68 -17.01 31.90 -52.23
C LEU A 68 -16.22 32.93 -51.40
N THR A 69 -14.98 33.16 -51.84
CA THR A 69 -14.35 34.49 -51.85
C THR A 69 -15.05 35.43 -52.85
N PRO A 70 -15.27 36.71 -52.48
CA PRO A 70 -14.81 37.80 -53.34
C PRO A 70 -14.24 39.02 -52.59
N ARG A 71 -13.09 39.50 -53.13
CA ARG A 71 -12.48 40.86 -53.27
C ARG A 71 -12.81 42.08 -52.35
N PRO A 72 -11.88 43.06 -52.26
CA PRO A 72 -11.76 44.04 -51.18
C PRO A 72 -12.49 45.37 -51.42
N THR A 73 -12.89 46.05 -50.33
CA THR A 73 -13.33 47.45 -50.34
C THR A 73 -12.75 48.24 -49.17
N ARG A 74 -12.42 49.51 -49.46
CA ARG A 74 -11.73 50.52 -48.64
C ARG A 74 -12.50 51.01 -47.40
N THR A 75 -11.69 51.31 -46.37
CA THR A 75 -11.81 52.18 -45.18
C THR A 75 -13.00 53.15 -45.02
N LEU A 76 -13.56 53.18 -43.81
CA LEU A 76 -13.88 54.39 -43.02
C LEU A 76 -13.68 54.11 -41.50
N ARG A 77 -12.97 55.00 -40.79
CA ARG A 77 -12.97 55.18 -39.32
C ARG A 77 -13.76 56.47 -39.03
N PRO A 78 -14.18 56.83 -37.79
CA PRO A 78 -14.29 56.08 -36.53
C PRO A 78 -15.68 56.25 -35.84
N SER A 79 -15.97 55.47 -34.79
CA SER A 79 -16.51 56.05 -33.55
C SER A 79 -16.25 55.12 -32.35
N ALA A 80 -15.88 55.72 -31.22
CA ALA A 80 -15.48 55.04 -30.01
C ALA A 80 -16.70 54.45 -29.27
N THR A 81 -16.64 53.17 -28.95
CA THR A 81 -17.46 52.58 -27.89
C THR A 81 -16.53 51.76 -27.02
N VAL A 82 -16.42 52.17 -25.76
CA VAL A 82 -15.68 51.44 -24.74
C VAL A 82 -16.48 50.19 -24.39
N THR A 83 -16.05 49.04 -24.90
CA THR A 83 -16.48 47.75 -24.39
C THR A 83 -15.40 47.26 -23.44
N ILE A 84 -15.71 47.22 -22.15
CA ILE A 84 -14.89 46.53 -21.16
C ILE A 84 -15.11 45.04 -21.41
N THR A 85 -14.21 44.43 -22.19
CA THR A 85 -14.13 42.97 -22.29
C THR A 85 -13.52 42.46 -20.98
N PRO A 86 -14.18 41.57 -20.22
CA PRO A 86 -13.52 40.89 -19.11
C PRO A 86 -12.30 40.18 -19.69
N THR A 87 -11.13 40.50 -19.16
CA THR A 87 -9.89 39.81 -19.50
C THR A 87 -10.15 38.32 -19.25
N PRO A 88 -9.95 37.41 -20.21
CA PRO A 88 -10.00 36.00 -19.92
C PRO A 88 -9.01 35.73 -18.79
N SER A 89 -9.50 35.06 -17.74
CA SER A 89 -8.66 34.53 -16.66
C SER A 89 -7.43 33.89 -17.30
N PRO A 90 -6.20 34.19 -16.86
CA PRO A 90 -5.02 33.62 -17.48
C PRO A 90 -5.10 32.11 -17.30
N THR A 91 -5.48 31.39 -18.35
CA THR A 91 -5.17 29.97 -18.47
C THR A 91 -3.65 29.92 -18.41
N ILE A 92 -3.11 29.44 -17.29
CA ILE A 92 -1.70 29.14 -17.15
C ILE A 92 -1.43 27.97 -18.10
N THR A 93 -1.17 28.28 -19.37
CA THR A 93 -0.49 27.34 -20.24
C THR A 93 0.91 27.22 -19.67
N GLN A 94 1.14 26.15 -18.88
CA GLN A 94 2.47 25.81 -18.39
C GLN A 94 3.41 25.82 -19.59
N THR A 95 4.33 26.79 -19.60
CA THR A 95 5.42 26.77 -20.56
C THR A 95 6.24 25.55 -20.18
N LEU A 96 6.35 24.56 -21.08
CA LEU A 96 7.25 23.42 -20.93
C LEU A 96 8.62 23.97 -20.53
N ILE A 97 8.96 23.85 -19.25
CA ILE A 97 10.26 24.27 -18.76
C ILE A 97 11.26 23.38 -19.49
N ARG A 98 12.23 23.99 -20.17
CA ARG A 98 13.33 23.23 -20.80
C ARG A 98 13.88 22.29 -19.73
N THR A 99 13.78 20.99 -19.98
CA THR A 99 14.52 19.97 -19.25
C THR A 99 15.96 20.44 -19.15
N ILE A 100 16.51 20.43 -17.94
CA ILE A 100 17.89 20.81 -17.69
C ILE A 100 18.74 19.78 -18.42
N THR A 101 19.19 20.13 -19.62
CA THR A 101 19.96 19.22 -20.47
C THR A 101 21.14 18.69 -19.64
N PRO A 102 21.38 17.36 -19.60
CA PRO A 102 22.52 16.81 -18.87
C PRO A 102 23.80 17.47 -19.37
N ALA A 103 24.40 18.34 -18.55
CA ALA A 103 25.72 18.87 -18.80
C ALA A 103 26.67 18.06 -17.94
N LYS A 104 27.78 17.62 -18.52
CA LYS A 104 28.86 17.02 -17.74
C LYS A 104 29.62 18.15 -17.04
N PRO A 105 29.87 18.06 -15.72
CA PRO A 105 30.65 19.07 -15.03
C PRO A 105 32.08 19.09 -15.57
N ALA A 106 32.74 20.26 -15.50
CA ALA A 106 34.15 20.38 -15.81
C ALA A 106 34.99 19.57 -14.82
N LEU A 107 36.17 19.14 -15.25
CA LEU A 107 37.05 18.27 -14.47
C LEU A 107 37.60 18.95 -13.20
N PHE A 108 37.86 20.25 -13.25
CA PHE A 108 38.51 20.99 -12.17
C PHE A 108 37.49 21.83 -11.38
N ASN A 109 37.57 21.75 -10.05
CA ASN A 109 36.64 22.41 -9.12
C ASN A 109 36.86 23.93 -9.07
N ASP A 110 38.10 24.38 -9.28
CA ASP A 110 38.52 25.80 -9.32
C ASP A 110 37.85 26.64 -10.43
N ARG A 111 37.04 26.01 -11.29
CA ARG A 111 36.24 26.66 -12.33
C ARG A 111 34.81 26.95 -11.93
N TYR A 112 34.46 26.60 -10.69
CA TYR A 112 33.14 26.78 -10.13
C TYR A 112 33.22 27.69 -8.92
N GLU A 113 32.19 28.52 -8.78
CA GLU A 113 31.93 29.26 -7.54
C GLU A 113 30.48 29.03 -7.11
N LEU A 114 30.19 29.24 -5.83
CA LEU A 114 28.82 29.21 -5.35
C LEU A 114 28.05 30.38 -5.96
N LYS A 115 26.95 30.04 -6.60
CA LYS A 115 26.02 31.04 -7.11
C LYS A 115 25.40 31.78 -5.93
N PRO A 116 25.32 33.13 -5.94
CA PRO A 116 24.55 33.87 -4.96
C PRO A 116 23.12 33.35 -4.89
N TRP A 117 22.70 32.89 -3.71
CA TRP A 117 21.44 32.19 -3.55
C TRP A 117 20.36 33.08 -2.95
N ASP A 118 19.49 33.61 -3.81
CA ASP A 118 18.37 34.46 -3.44
C ASP A 118 17.02 33.72 -3.51
N LEU A 119 15.96 34.40 -3.04
CA LEU A 119 14.59 33.89 -3.04
C LEU A 119 14.12 33.49 -4.45
N ALA A 120 14.51 34.24 -5.49
CA ALA A 120 14.09 33.97 -6.86
C ALA A 120 14.72 32.68 -7.40
N GLN A 121 15.98 32.40 -7.06
CA GLN A 121 16.61 31.12 -7.39
C GLN A 121 15.94 29.94 -6.66
N GLN A 122 15.56 30.13 -5.40
CA GLN A 122 14.87 29.09 -4.62
C GLN A 122 13.49 28.75 -5.21
N VAL A 123 12.66 29.76 -5.47
CA VAL A 123 11.33 29.57 -6.07
C VAL A 123 11.44 28.85 -7.42
N ARG A 124 12.37 29.29 -8.27
CA ARG A 124 12.62 28.63 -9.57
C ARG A 124 13.06 27.18 -9.42
N THR A 125 13.79 26.86 -8.36
CA THR A 125 14.22 25.48 -8.08
C THR A 125 13.03 24.60 -7.69
N ILE A 126 12.13 25.09 -6.83
CA ILE A 126 10.90 24.40 -6.47
C ILE A 126 10.01 24.18 -7.70
N GLU A 127 9.85 25.19 -8.57
CA GLU A 127 9.08 25.06 -9.82
C GLU A 127 9.64 23.96 -10.74
N LEU A 128 10.96 23.88 -10.87
CA LEU A 128 11.65 22.85 -11.64
C LEU A 128 11.41 21.44 -11.05
N GLN A 129 11.49 21.29 -9.73
CA GLN A 129 11.25 20.01 -9.07
C GLN A 129 9.77 19.60 -9.15
N ARG A 130 8.84 20.55 -9.05
CA ARG A 130 7.41 20.29 -9.23
C ARG A 130 7.08 19.85 -10.65
N ALA A 131 7.75 20.41 -11.66
CA ALA A 131 7.63 19.89 -13.02
C ALA A 131 8.20 18.46 -13.13
N ASN A 132 9.27 18.15 -12.40
CA ASN A 132 9.88 16.82 -12.40
C ASN A 132 8.96 15.75 -11.77
N THR A 133 8.21 16.06 -10.71
CA THR A 133 7.25 15.10 -10.12
C THR A 133 6.13 14.73 -11.07
N ILE A 134 5.72 15.65 -11.96
CA ILE A 134 4.75 15.38 -13.02
C ILE A 134 5.35 14.49 -14.12
N LEU A 135 6.63 14.69 -14.45
CA LEU A 135 7.30 13.96 -15.54
C LEU A 135 7.76 12.56 -15.14
N GLN A 136 8.35 12.40 -13.95
CA GLN A 136 8.90 11.13 -13.48
C GLN A 136 7.89 10.33 -12.65
N HIS A 137 7.06 11.01 -11.86
CA HIS A 137 6.03 10.42 -10.99
C HIS A 137 6.56 9.27 -10.11
N SER A 138 7.69 9.51 -9.43
CA SER A 138 8.33 8.55 -8.52
C SER A 138 8.51 9.11 -7.12
N ASP A 139 8.61 8.24 -6.11
CA ASP A 139 8.85 8.64 -4.72
C ASP A 139 10.10 9.50 -4.57
N ASP A 140 11.18 9.21 -5.31
CA ASP A 140 12.41 10.01 -5.31
C ASP A 140 12.17 11.45 -5.79
N SER A 141 11.29 11.63 -6.78
CA SER A 141 10.95 12.96 -7.29
C SER A 141 10.16 13.77 -6.25
N PHE A 142 9.20 13.15 -5.55
CA PHE A 142 8.45 13.78 -4.46
C PHE A 142 9.33 14.08 -3.24
N ARG A 143 10.22 13.14 -2.89
CA ARG A 143 11.21 13.32 -1.82
C ARG A 143 12.13 14.52 -2.08
N THR A 144 12.59 14.68 -3.32
CA THR A 144 13.47 15.80 -3.68
C THR A 144 12.73 17.13 -3.74
N LEU A 145 11.45 17.13 -4.15
CA LEU A 145 10.60 18.31 -4.06
C LEU A 145 10.38 18.73 -2.60
N ALA A 146 10.03 17.78 -1.73
CA ALA A 146 9.89 18.01 -0.29
C ALA A 146 11.19 18.56 0.34
N TYR A 147 12.35 18.06 -0.10
CA TYR A 147 13.65 18.57 0.31
C TYR A 147 13.84 20.03 -0.10
N ALA A 148 13.57 20.38 -1.36
CA ALA A 148 13.72 21.75 -1.86
C ALA A 148 12.77 22.73 -1.17
N GLU A 149 11.56 22.28 -0.82
CA GLU A 149 10.59 23.06 -0.03
C GLU A 149 11.08 23.25 1.42
N GLY A 150 11.67 22.22 2.03
CA GLY A 150 12.32 22.31 3.34
C GLY A 150 13.50 23.28 3.35
N GLU A 151 14.39 23.20 2.36
CA GLU A 151 15.52 24.14 2.23
C GLU A 151 15.03 25.58 2.05
N ALA A 152 13.93 25.79 1.34
CA ALA A 152 13.36 27.11 1.16
C ALA A 152 12.87 27.72 2.48
N SER A 153 12.18 26.92 3.30
CA SER A 153 11.79 27.29 4.66
C SER A 153 12.99 27.48 5.59
N LEU A 154 14.10 26.78 5.36
CA LEU A 154 15.36 26.93 6.08
C LEU A 154 16.03 28.28 5.80
N ARG A 155 16.21 28.62 4.51
CA ARG A 155 16.94 29.83 4.10
C ARG A 155 16.10 31.10 4.14
N PHE A 156 14.80 30.98 3.88
CA PHE A 156 13.89 32.13 3.73
C PHE A 156 12.65 31.97 4.62
N PRO A 157 12.81 31.86 5.95
CA PRO A 157 11.68 31.65 6.87
C PRO A 157 10.66 32.80 6.86
N GLU A 158 11.08 34.00 6.44
CA GLU A 158 10.24 35.20 6.36
C GLU A 158 9.62 35.42 4.96
N ALA A 159 9.87 34.53 3.99
CA ALA A 159 9.27 34.65 2.67
C ALA A 159 7.74 34.52 2.74
N LEU A 160 7.03 35.23 1.86
CA LEU A 160 5.56 35.16 1.77
C LEU A 160 5.06 33.72 1.54
N ASP A 161 5.80 32.94 0.75
CA ASP A 161 5.47 31.56 0.41
C ASP A 161 5.97 30.54 1.45
N ALA A 162 6.70 30.96 2.49
CA ALA A 162 7.32 30.05 3.46
C ALA A 162 6.32 29.17 4.20
N ILE A 163 5.09 29.67 4.43
CA ILE A 163 4.03 28.86 5.01
C ILE A 163 3.54 27.80 4.03
N GLN A 164 3.38 28.14 2.75
CA GLN A 164 2.92 27.20 1.72
C GLN A 164 3.95 26.10 1.48
N TRP A 165 5.25 26.42 1.48
CA TRP A 165 6.30 25.39 1.34
C TRP A 165 6.30 24.37 2.47
N ARG A 166 5.97 24.77 3.70
CA ARG A 166 5.85 23.81 4.82
C ARG A 166 4.68 22.85 4.62
N TRP A 167 3.54 23.34 4.11
CA TRP A 167 2.39 22.50 3.75
C TRP A 167 2.70 21.58 2.58
N ASP A 168 3.34 22.11 1.53
CA ASP A 168 3.72 21.31 0.36
C ASP A 168 4.73 20.23 0.72
N ARG A 169 5.70 20.52 1.60
CA ARG A 169 6.64 19.53 2.15
C ARG A 169 5.88 18.42 2.90
N ALA A 170 4.96 18.78 3.79
CA ALA A 170 4.18 17.80 4.55
C ALA A 170 3.36 16.89 3.61
N TYR A 171 2.74 17.45 2.58
CA TYR A 171 2.01 16.68 1.56
C TYR A 171 2.92 15.73 0.76
N ASN A 172 4.07 16.22 0.29
CA ASN A 172 4.97 15.39 -0.50
C ASN A 172 5.54 14.23 0.34
N LEU A 173 5.77 14.45 1.63
CA LEU A 173 6.20 13.42 2.57
C LEU A 173 5.08 12.42 2.92
N ILE A 174 3.84 12.88 3.14
CA ILE A 174 2.73 11.95 3.46
C ILE A 174 2.42 11.04 2.27
N ARG A 175 2.55 11.57 1.05
CA ARG A 175 2.34 10.85 -0.21
C ARG A 175 3.26 9.64 -0.35
N ILE A 176 4.53 9.80 0.01
CA ILE A 176 5.56 8.75 -0.06
C ILE A 176 5.66 7.95 1.25
N ARG A 177 4.69 8.10 2.16
CA ARG A 177 4.61 7.43 3.46
C ARG A 177 5.87 7.66 4.32
N ASP A 178 6.45 8.85 4.23
CA ASP A 178 7.59 9.22 5.06
C ASP A 178 7.14 9.39 6.54
N PRO A 179 7.82 8.78 7.52
CA PRO A 179 7.43 8.85 8.93
C PRO A 179 7.36 10.28 9.48
N GLN A 180 8.10 11.23 8.91
CA GLN A 180 8.07 12.63 9.33
C GLN A 180 6.74 13.34 9.04
N ALA A 181 5.99 12.87 8.04
CA ALA A 181 4.87 13.63 7.50
C ALA A 181 3.81 13.95 8.54
N MET A 182 3.49 12.97 9.38
CA MET A 182 2.53 13.14 10.47
C MET A 182 2.99 14.22 11.46
N THR A 183 4.25 14.18 11.88
CA THR A 183 4.81 15.18 12.80
C THR A 183 4.73 16.60 12.22
N LEU A 184 4.98 16.76 10.91
CA LEU A 184 4.86 18.07 10.25
C LEU A 184 3.42 18.59 10.24
N TYR A 185 2.43 17.76 9.89
CA TYR A 185 1.02 18.15 9.97
C TYR A 185 0.63 18.49 11.41
N ALA A 186 1.01 17.68 12.38
CA ALA A 186 0.73 17.93 13.80
C ALA A 186 1.33 19.27 14.26
N ASN A 187 2.58 19.58 13.88
CA ASN A 187 3.25 20.84 14.22
C ASN A 187 2.58 22.06 13.57
N LEU A 188 2.23 21.95 12.28
CA LEU A 188 1.54 23.03 11.55
C LEU A 188 0.19 23.36 12.17
N ILE A 189 -0.61 22.33 12.49
CA ILE A 189 -1.92 22.49 13.11
C ILE A 189 -1.75 23.02 14.55
N THR A 190 -0.83 22.46 15.33
CA THR A 190 -0.56 22.90 16.72
C THR A 190 -0.14 24.36 16.76
N SER A 191 0.75 24.80 15.87
CA SER A 191 1.19 26.19 15.79
C SER A 191 0.04 27.15 15.47
N ALA A 192 -0.89 26.75 14.60
CA ALA A 192 -2.02 27.58 14.21
C ALA A 192 -3.06 27.71 15.32
N VAL A 193 -3.36 26.61 16.01
CA VAL A 193 -4.31 26.61 17.13
C VAL A 193 -3.74 27.35 18.33
N SER A 194 -2.48 27.06 18.71
CA SER A 194 -1.83 27.69 19.87
C SER A 194 -1.62 29.20 19.72
N SER A 195 -1.40 29.69 18.50
CA SER A 195 -1.29 31.12 18.20
C SER A 195 -2.64 31.84 18.04
N GLY A 196 -3.76 31.11 18.10
CA GLY A 196 -5.10 31.67 17.92
C GLY A 196 -5.45 32.04 16.48
N GLN A 197 -4.67 31.57 15.49
CA GLN A 197 -4.98 31.76 14.06
C GLN A 197 -6.27 31.05 13.65
N VAL A 198 -6.56 29.91 14.29
CA VAL A 198 -7.73 29.08 14.03
C VAL A 198 -8.22 28.44 15.33
N ARG A 199 -9.53 28.29 15.49
CA ARG A 199 -10.11 27.49 16.58
C ARG A 199 -10.23 26.04 16.11
N SER A 200 -10.13 25.07 17.03
CA SER A 200 -10.20 23.64 16.66
C SER A 200 -11.46 23.27 15.85
N ILE A 201 -12.59 23.93 16.11
CA ILE A 201 -13.84 23.72 15.35
C ILE A 201 -13.79 24.24 13.89
N ASP A 202 -12.96 25.24 13.60
CA ASP A 202 -12.84 25.85 12.28
C ASP A 202 -11.71 25.23 11.43
N LEU A 203 -10.99 24.23 11.99
CA LEU A 203 -9.87 23.56 11.34
C LEU A 203 -10.16 23.07 9.91
N PRO A 204 -11.30 22.43 9.59
CA PRO A 204 -11.58 21.99 8.22
C PRO A 204 -11.51 23.13 7.19
N SER A 205 -12.13 24.27 7.52
CA SER A 205 -12.19 25.42 6.63
C SER A 205 -10.85 26.15 6.49
N TRP A 206 -10.07 26.17 7.56
CA TRP A 206 -8.73 26.75 7.59
C TRP A 206 -7.72 25.88 6.85
N PHE A 207 -7.77 24.56 7.06
CA PHE A 207 -6.92 23.58 6.38
C PHE A 207 -7.08 23.69 4.86
N ASN A 208 -8.31 23.76 4.37
CA ASN A 208 -8.62 23.88 2.94
C ASN A 208 -8.10 25.18 2.28
N GLN A 209 -7.62 26.16 3.06
CA GLN A 209 -6.96 27.36 2.51
C GLN A 209 -5.50 27.11 2.15
N TYR A 210 -4.84 26.16 2.81
CA TYR A 210 -3.42 25.84 2.64
C TYR A 210 -3.19 24.52 1.91
N GLU A 211 -4.07 23.54 2.14
CA GLU A 211 -4.00 22.21 1.56
C GLU A 211 -5.33 21.87 0.88
N THR A 212 -5.31 21.80 -0.44
CA THR A 212 -6.49 21.54 -1.29
C THR A 212 -6.47 20.14 -1.90
N ARG A 213 -5.37 19.41 -1.75
CA ARG A 213 -5.17 18.06 -2.31
C ARG A 213 -5.68 16.97 -1.36
N LEU A 214 -5.82 17.30 -0.08
CA LEU A 214 -6.36 16.46 0.98
C LEU A 214 -7.55 17.19 1.62
N ALA A 215 -8.44 16.46 2.28
CA ALA A 215 -9.50 17.06 3.08
C ALA A 215 -9.28 16.77 4.57
N LEU A 216 -9.64 17.70 5.44
CA LEU A 216 -9.57 17.52 6.89
C LEU A 216 -10.99 17.48 7.46
N HIS A 217 -11.28 16.42 8.20
CA HIS A 217 -12.50 16.24 8.96
C HIS A 217 -12.19 16.22 10.45
N ILE A 218 -13.15 16.67 11.24
CA ILE A 218 -13.05 16.65 12.70
C ILE A 218 -14.28 15.99 13.31
N SER A 219 -14.04 15.25 14.38
CA SER A 219 -15.08 14.70 15.26
C SER A 219 -14.79 15.11 16.68
N THR A 220 -15.67 15.91 17.27
CA THR A 220 -15.54 16.42 18.64
C THR A 220 -16.08 15.42 19.64
N LEU A 221 -15.35 15.17 20.73
CA LEU A 221 -15.74 14.23 21.78
C LEU A 221 -15.90 14.92 23.13
N LEU A 222 -16.51 14.22 24.09
CA LEU A 222 -16.70 14.74 25.45
C LEU A 222 -15.35 14.92 26.16
N PRO A 223 -15.03 16.10 26.70
CA PRO A 223 -13.79 16.33 27.41
C PRO A 223 -13.70 15.55 28.72
N GLN A 224 -12.50 15.12 29.08
CA GLN A 224 -12.21 14.48 30.37
C GLN A 224 -11.87 15.52 31.47
N PRO A 225 -11.86 15.13 32.76
CA PRO A 225 -11.47 16.03 33.83
C PRO A 225 -10.09 16.66 33.61
N GLY A 226 -10.04 18.00 33.51
CA GLY A 226 -8.82 18.76 33.25
C GLY A 226 -8.65 19.22 31.81
N GLU A 227 -9.51 18.77 30.89
CA GLU A 227 -9.52 19.16 29.49
C GLU A 227 -10.60 20.21 29.19
N LEU A 228 -10.33 21.06 28.21
CA LEU A 228 -11.27 22.00 27.63
C LEU A 228 -12.00 21.41 26.41
N GLY A 229 -11.35 20.49 25.71
CA GLY A 229 -11.88 19.86 24.50
C GLY A 229 -10.99 18.73 24.00
N ARG A 230 -11.58 17.79 23.26
CA ARG A 230 -10.84 16.75 22.54
C ARG A 230 -11.48 16.47 21.18
N VAL A 231 -10.64 16.26 20.18
CA VAL A 231 -11.05 16.17 18.78
C VAL A 231 -10.24 15.09 18.08
N LEU A 232 -10.93 14.18 17.39
CA LEU A 232 -10.32 13.32 16.38
C LEU A 232 -10.21 14.11 15.08
N ILE A 233 -9.01 14.23 14.56
CA ILE A 233 -8.73 14.82 13.24
C ILE A 233 -8.47 13.69 12.27
N GLU A 234 -9.18 13.69 11.15
CA GLU A 234 -8.96 12.78 10.02
C GLU A 234 -8.57 13.61 8.79
N ILE A 235 -7.37 13.36 8.24
CA ILE A 235 -6.95 13.90 6.94
C ILE A 235 -7.17 12.81 5.89
N THR A 236 -8.10 13.03 4.97
CA THR A 236 -8.49 12.09 3.91
C THR A 236 -7.80 12.38 2.58
N GLY A 237 -7.39 11.31 1.91
CA GLY A 237 -6.81 11.25 0.56
C GLY A 237 -7.07 9.89 -0.07
N GLU A 238 -6.04 9.23 -0.61
CA GLU A 238 -6.11 7.81 -1.02
C GLU A 238 -5.90 6.89 0.20
N GLY A 239 -6.82 7.00 1.18
CA GLY A 239 -6.69 6.50 2.56
C GLY A 239 -6.86 7.65 3.55
N SER A 240 -6.57 7.40 4.84
CA SER A 240 -6.70 8.43 5.89
C SER A 240 -5.49 8.47 6.82
N ALA A 241 -5.20 9.67 7.33
CA ALA A 241 -4.28 9.91 8.42
C ALA A 241 -5.02 10.48 9.64
N TYR A 242 -4.79 9.91 10.83
CA TYR A 242 -5.52 10.23 12.05
C TYR A 242 -4.63 10.89 13.10
N PHE A 243 -5.16 11.93 13.74
CA PHE A 243 -4.52 12.65 14.85
C PHE A 243 -5.49 12.85 16.01
N TRP A 244 -4.96 12.82 17.22
CA TRP A 244 -5.69 13.08 18.44
C TRP A 244 -5.34 14.44 19.02
N LEU A 245 -6.30 15.36 19.03
CA LEU A 245 -6.12 16.70 19.59
C LEU A 245 -6.75 16.76 20.98
N VAL A 246 -5.98 17.26 21.95
CA VAL A 246 -6.43 17.55 23.32
C VAL A 246 -6.16 19.01 23.65
N GLU A 247 -7.20 19.75 24.04
CA GLU A 247 -7.12 21.12 24.52
C GLU A 247 -7.16 21.13 26.05
N ASN A 248 -6.14 21.70 26.67
CA ASN A 248 -6.04 21.88 28.12
C ASN A 248 -5.93 23.38 28.46
N PRO A 249 -6.12 23.78 29.73
CA PRO A 249 -5.88 25.15 30.17
C PRO A 249 -4.47 25.68 29.87
N THR A 250 -3.50 24.78 29.67
CA THR A 250 -2.09 25.10 29.37
C THR A 250 -1.79 25.22 27.87
N GLY A 251 -2.69 24.80 26.98
CA GLY A 251 -2.45 24.80 25.54
C GLY A 251 -3.11 23.62 24.82
N VAL A 252 -2.68 23.37 23.59
CA VAL A 252 -3.20 22.30 22.72
C VAL A 252 -2.09 21.34 22.38
N ASN A 253 -2.37 20.04 22.52
CA ASN A 253 -1.47 18.96 22.11
C ASN A 253 -2.13 18.15 20.98
N ILE A 254 -1.37 17.82 19.95
CA ILE A 254 -1.82 16.97 18.83
C ILE A 254 -0.90 15.77 18.73
N TYR A 255 -1.46 14.57 18.87
CA TYR A 255 -0.75 13.30 18.81
C TYR A 255 -1.04 12.60 17.49
N PRO A 256 -0.03 12.34 16.64
CA PRO A 256 -0.16 11.42 15.52
C PRO A 256 -0.63 10.04 15.98
N LEU A 257 -1.65 9.46 15.33
CA LEU A 257 -2.12 8.11 15.63
C LEU A 257 -1.71 7.11 14.54
N LEU A 258 -2.14 7.35 13.31
CA LEU A 258 -1.97 6.42 12.19
C LEU A 258 -1.84 7.20 10.88
N ASN A 259 -0.84 6.87 10.06
CA ASN A 259 -0.81 7.26 8.65
C ASN A 259 -1.13 6.03 7.81
N ASP A 260 -2.35 5.96 7.29
CA ASP A 260 -2.76 4.88 6.39
C ASP A 260 -2.82 5.35 4.93
N ILE A 261 -2.44 6.59 4.59
CA ILE A 261 -2.53 7.09 3.22
C ILE A 261 -1.60 6.28 2.29
N ASN A 262 -2.15 5.76 1.19
CA ASN A 262 -1.40 5.00 0.20
C ASN A 262 -1.91 5.28 -1.22
N PHE A 263 -1.16 6.09 -1.96
CA PHE A 263 -1.49 6.44 -3.35
C PHE A 263 -1.30 5.29 -4.35
N ASP A 264 -0.50 4.28 -4.02
CA ASP A 264 -0.28 3.11 -4.88
C ASP A 264 -1.36 2.04 -4.66
N GLN A 265 -1.92 2.00 -3.45
CA GLN A 265 -3.03 1.13 -3.08
C GLN A 265 -4.11 1.91 -2.32
N PRO A 266 -4.92 2.70 -3.05
CA PRO A 266 -6.05 3.42 -2.49
C PRO A 266 -6.99 2.53 -1.69
N HIS A 267 -7.49 3.04 -0.58
CA HIS A 267 -8.48 2.36 0.27
C HIS A 267 -9.30 3.39 1.05
N ILE A 268 -10.33 2.93 1.74
CA ILE A 268 -11.24 3.78 2.52
C ILE A 268 -11.17 3.36 3.98
N ASN A 269 -10.84 4.31 4.85
CA ASN A 269 -10.88 4.12 6.30
C ASN A 269 -12.23 4.56 6.89
N ALA A 270 -12.55 4.00 8.03
CA ALA A 270 -13.61 4.45 8.91
C ALA A 270 -13.19 4.26 10.36
N TYR A 271 -13.96 4.83 11.27
CA TYR A 271 -13.74 4.67 12.69
C TYR A 271 -15.05 4.62 13.46
N ILE A 272 -14.99 4.02 14.64
CA ILE A 272 -16.05 4.04 15.65
C ILE A 272 -15.44 4.31 17.02
N TYR A 273 -16.28 4.72 17.98
CA TYR A 273 -15.87 5.13 19.31
C TYR A 273 -16.87 4.62 20.34
N ASP A 274 -16.43 3.75 21.26
CA ASP A 274 -17.25 3.20 22.34
C ASP A 274 -16.39 2.64 23.48
N ASP A 275 -16.95 2.51 24.67
CA ASP A 275 -16.28 2.01 25.88
C ASP A 275 -16.15 0.49 25.84
N LEU A 276 -15.13 0.01 25.13
CA LEU A 276 -14.84 -1.41 24.92
C LEU A 276 -14.11 -2.03 26.11
N THR A 277 -13.39 -1.22 26.89
CA THR A 277 -12.66 -1.69 28.08
C THR A 277 -13.53 -1.69 29.35
N GLY A 278 -14.60 -0.91 29.38
CA GLY A 278 -15.55 -0.80 30.50
C GLY A 278 -15.07 0.15 31.60
N ASP A 279 -14.14 1.06 31.30
CA ASP A 279 -13.57 2.02 32.24
C ASP A 279 -14.30 3.39 32.22
N ASN A 280 -15.35 3.53 31.41
CA ASN A 280 -16.10 4.75 31.10
C ASN A 280 -15.33 5.78 30.27
N VAL A 281 -14.20 5.40 29.69
CA VAL A 281 -13.48 6.15 28.66
C VAL A 281 -13.59 5.37 27.36
N PRO A 282 -14.24 5.93 26.32
CA PRO A 282 -14.37 5.17 25.09
C PRO A 282 -13.05 5.03 24.32
N GLU A 283 -12.85 3.86 23.71
CA GLU A 283 -11.74 3.55 22.82
C GLU A 283 -12.04 3.99 21.37
N LEU A 284 -10.98 4.34 20.64
CA LEU A 284 -11.06 4.65 19.22
C LEU A 284 -10.67 3.42 18.39
N VAL A 285 -11.60 2.92 17.57
CA VAL A 285 -11.34 1.84 16.62
C VAL A 285 -11.22 2.43 15.23
N ILE A 286 -10.06 2.25 14.58
CA ILE A 286 -9.82 2.62 13.18
C ILE A 286 -9.71 1.34 12.34
N TYR A 287 -10.40 1.30 11.21
CA TYR A 287 -10.41 0.13 10.32
C TYR A 287 -10.54 0.55 8.84
N ARG A 288 -10.15 -0.34 7.94
CA ARG A 288 -10.37 -0.17 6.50
C ARG A 288 -11.70 -0.80 6.11
N THR A 289 -12.59 -0.03 5.49
CA THR A 289 -13.88 -0.51 4.99
C THR A 289 -13.72 -1.24 3.65
N THR A 290 -12.89 -0.73 2.75
CA THR A 290 -12.61 -1.35 1.44
C THR A 290 -11.13 -1.22 1.12
N SER A 291 -10.50 -2.27 0.62
CA SER A 291 -9.11 -2.26 0.16
C SER A 291 -8.98 -3.03 -1.17
N PRO A 292 -9.21 -2.37 -2.31
CA PRO A 292 -9.11 -2.99 -3.63
C PRO A 292 -7.80 -3.79 -3.82
N GLY A 293 -7.92 -4.97 -4.40
CA GLY A 293 -6.81 -5.89 -4.66
C GLY A 293 -6.29 -6.65 -3.43
N LEU A 294 -6.82 -6.41 -2.22
CA LEU A 294 -6.47 -7.20 -1.03
C LEU A 294 -7.58 -8.20 -0.72
N THR A 295 -7.18 -9.46 -0.54
CA THR A 295 -8.08 -10.56 -0.15
C THR A 295 -7.90 -10.99 1.30
N ARG A 296 -6.88 -10.44 1.98
CA ARG A 296 -6.58 -10.76 3.38
C ARG A 296 -7.45 -9.97 4.34
N GLN A 297 -7.76 -10.57 5.48
CA GLN A 297 -8.40 -9.87 6.58
C GLN A 297 -7.45 -8.81 7.14
N ILE A 298 -7.95 -7.59 7.27
CA ILE A 298 -7.24 -6.48 7.89
C ILE A 298 -7.82 -6.30 9.30
N THR A 299 -6.98 -6.51 10.31
CA THR A 299 -7.38 -6.34 11.71
C THR A 299 -7.53 -4.85 12.04
N PRO A 300 -8.60 -4.43 12.72
CA PRO A 300 -8.75 -3.05 13.17
C PRO A 300 -7.67 -2.68 14.19
N ILE A 301 -7.36 -1.39 14.29
CA ILE A 301 -6.46 -0.84 15.31
C ILE A 301 -7.31 -0.16 16.37
N ILE A 302 -7.12 -0.54 17.64
CA ILE A 302 -7.88 -0.02 18.77
C ILE A 302 -6.96 0.81 19.64
N PHE A 303 -7.31 2.06 19.91
CA PHE A 303 -6.56 2.99 20.73
C PHE A 303 -7.25 3.24 22.07
N ASP A 304 -6.47 3.14 23.15
CA ASP A 304 -6.82 3.62 24.48
C ASP A 304 -6.69 5.15 24.53
N LEU A 305 -7.79 5.81 24.87
CA LEU A 305 -7.90 7.27 24.98
C LEU A 305 -7.99 7.76 26.43
N SER A 306 -7.81 6.86 27.40
CA SER A 306 -7.66 7.17 28.84
C SER A 306 -6.23 7.65 29.16
N ILE A 307 -5.28 7.28 28.31
CA ILE A 307 -3.86 7.63 28.43
C ILE A 307 -3.48 8.68 27.37
N SER A 308 -2.59 9.60 27.74
CA SER A 308 -2.04 10.60 26.83
C SER A 308 -0.50 10.50 26.80
N PRO A 309 0.14 10.27 25.64
CA PRO A 309 -0.48 10.05 24.32
C PRO A 309 -1.29 8.75 24.25
N PRO A 310 -2.29 8.66 23.34
CA PRO A 310 -3.02 7.43 23.10
C PRO A 310 -2.13 6.24 22.77
N VAL A 311 -2.51 5.05 23.24
CA VAL A 311 -1.73 3.82 23.07
C VAL A 311 -2.57 2.77 22.36
N VAL A 312 -1.97 1.99 21.45
CA VAL A 312 -2.66 0.88 20.80
C VAL A 312 -2.88 -0.26 21.81
N LEU A 313 -4.13 -0.70 21.94
CA LEU A 313 -4.49 -1.86 22.76
C LEU A 313 -4.17 -3.16 22.03
N PRO A 314 -3.61 -4.17 22.72
CA PRO A 314 -3.22 -5.42 22.08
C PRO A 314 -4.44 -6.26 21.71
N ILE A 315 -4.35 -6.95 20.58
CA ILE A 315 -5.32 -7.92 20.09
C ILE A 315 -4.63 -9.29 20.07
N GLN A 316 -5.36 -10.33 20.48
CA GLN A 316 -4.88 -11.71 20.42
C GLN A 316 -4.43 -12.07 19.01
N GLU A 317 -3.20 -12.58 18.90
CA GLU A 317 -2.64 -13.02 17.62
C GLU A 317 -3.47 -14.16 16.99
N GLN A 318 -3.61 -14.10 15.66
CA GLN A 318 -4.20 -15.15 14.85
C GLN A 318 -3.39 -15.40 13.59
N ILE A 319 -3.58 -16.59 13.03
CA ILE A 319 -3.05 -16.93 11.71
C ILE A 319 -3.66 -15.95 10.70
N PRO A 320 -2.85 -15.29 9.84
CA PRO A 320 -3.37 -14.41 8.79
C PRO A 320 -4.42 -15.13 7.93
N ILE A 321 -5.59 -14.50 7.78
CA ILE A 321 -6.70 -15.06 7.02
C ILE A 321 -6.70 -14.45 5.63
N ASP A 322 -6.72 -15.30 4.62
CA ASP A 322 -6.89 -14.91 3.21
C ASP A 322 -8.24 -15.45 2.72
N PHE A 323 -9.15 -14.54 2.37
CA PHE A 323 -10.46 -14.92 1.88
C PHE A 323 -10.42 -15.37 0.41
N GLY A 324 -9.36 -15.06 -0.34
CA GLY A 324 -9.33 -15.25 -1.81
C GLY A 324 -10.31 -14.35 -2.57
N LEU A 325 -11.08 -13.52 -1.87
CA LEU A 325 -12.06 -12.55 -2.37
C LEU A 325 -11.86 -11.23 -1.63
N GLU A 326 -12.18 -10.11 -2.28
CA GLU A 326 -12.01 -8.78 -1.69
C GLU A 326 -13.04 -8.58 -0.56
N PRO A 327 -12.62 -8.39 0.70
CA PRO A 327 -13.55 -8.11 1.78
C PRO A 327 -13.91 -6.62 1.81
N ARG A 328 -15.18 -6.34 2.08
CA ARG A 328 -15.65 -5.05 2.58
C ARG A 328 -16.00 -5.20 4.06
N ALA A 329 -15.28 -4.51 4.94
CA ALA A 329 -15.49 -4.60 6.37
C ALA A 329 -16.58 -3.63 6.85
N GLU A 330 -17.49 -4.14 7.66
CA GLU A 330 -18.46 -3.41 8.46
C GLU A 330 -18.18 -3.72 9.94
N VAL A 331 -18.21 -2.71 10.79
CA VAL A 331 -17.85 -2.85 12.21
C VAL A 331 -18.95 -2.27 13.06
N GLU A 332 -19.37 -3.02 14.07
CA GLU A 332 -20.43 -2.65 15.00
C GLU A 332 -20.06 -3.00 16.44
N ILE A 333 -20.64 -2.28 17.41
CA ILE A 333 -20.55 -2.62 18.82
C ILE A 333 -21.81 -3.39 19.20
N ILE A 334 -21.62 -4.57 19.80
CA ILE A 334 -22.70 -5.41 20.32
C ILE A 334 -22.61 -5.50 21.83
N SER A 335 -23.76 -5.66 22.49
CA SER A 335 -23.79 -5.94 23.93
C SER A 335 -23.13 -7.29 24.20
N GLY A 336 -21.97 -7.27 24.85
CA GLY A 336 -21.21 -8.47 25.18
C GLY A 336 -21.91 -9.33 26.24
N THR A 337 -21.45 -10.57 26.41
CA THR A 337 -21.89 -11.45 27.50
C THR A 337 -21.26 -11.10 28.86
N GLY A 338 -20.41 -10.05 28.92
CA GLY A 338 -19.65 -9.59 30.08
C GLY A 338 -19.99 -8.16 30.53
N VAL A 339 -19.10 -7.53 31.31
CA VAL A 339 -19.27 -6.13 31.80
C VAL A 339 -19.05 -5.11 30.67
N SER A 340 -18.16 -5.41 29.73
CA SER A 340 -17.80 -4.54 28.60
C SER A 340 -18.46 -5.04 27.30
N PRO A 341 -18.85 -4.13 26.38
CA PRO A 341 -19.38 -4.49 25.07
C PRO A 341 -18.31 -5.18 24.21
N SER A 342 -18.75 -5.80 23.12
CA SER A 342 -17.86 -6.51 22.19
C SER A 342 -17.85 -5.80 20.84
N LEU A 343 -16.69 -5.76 20.22
CA LEU A 343 -16.51 -5.24 18.88
C LEU A 343 -16.74 -6.38 17.88
N GLN A 344 -17.68 -6.21 16.96
CA GLN A 344 -17.94 -7.19 15.90
C GLN A 344 -17.49 -6.64 14.56
N VAL A 345 -16.63 -7.40 13.87
CA VAL A 345 -16.15 -7.11 12.52
C VAL A 345 -16.79 -8.11 11.57
N THR A 346 -17.54 -7.61 10.59
CA THR A 346 -18.21 -8.39 9.56
C THR A 346 -17.59 -8.07 8.20
N ASN A 347 -16.95 -9.05 7.57
CA ASN A 347 -16.42 -8.93 6.21
C ASN A 347 -17.45 -9.43 5.21
N ILE A 348 -17.91 -8.54 4.33
CA ILE A 348 -18.76 -8.86 3.19
C ILE A 348 -17.86 -9.16 2.00
N LEU A 349 -17.88 -10.37 1.47
CA LEU A 349 -16.98 -10.78 0.41
C LEU A 349 -17.51 -10.36 -0.96
N LEU A 350 -16.68 -9.64 -1.73
CA LEU A 350 -16.99 -9.07 -3.03
C LEU A 350 -16.07 -9.66 -4.13
N PRO A 351 -16.52 -9.75 -5.39
CA PRO A 351 -17.90 -9.61 -5.84
C PRO A 351 -18.60 -10.96 -5.81
N ALA A 352 -19.30 -11.37 -4.74
CA ALA A 352 -20.09 -12.59 -4.84
C ALA A 352 -21.05 -12.86 -3.68
N CYS A 353 -22.24 -13.35 -4.06
CA CYS A 353 -23.15 -14.19 -3.27
C CYS A 353 -23.22 -13.90 -1.77
N SER A 354 -23.71 -12.71 -1.39
CA SER A 354 -24.00 -12.24 -0.02
C SER A 354 -23.41 -13.11 1.10
N THR A 355 -22.08 -13.17 1.14
CA THR A 355 -21.32 -13.99 2.09
C THR A 355 -20.73 -13.07 3.13
N TYR A 356 -21.01 -13.38 4.39
CA TYR A 356 -20.63 -12.61 5.56
C TYR A 356 -19.67 -13.47 6.40
N VAL A 357 -18.55 -12.87 6.79
CA VAL A 357 -17.57 -13.50 7.67
C VAL A 357 -17.39 -12.63 8.90
N THR A 358 -17.84 -13.13 10.05
CA THR A 358 -17.96 -12.35 11.28
C THR A 358 -16.96 -12.81 12.32
N GLN A 359 -16.31 -11.85 12.99
CA GLN A 359 -15.42 -12.08 14.12
C GLN A 359 -15.73 -11.10 15.25
N GLN A 360 -15.79 -11.59 16.48
CA GLN A 360 -15.98 -10.76 17.67
C GLN A 360 -14.66 -10.59 18.43
N TYR A 361 -14.47 -9.41 19.00
CA TYR A 361 -13.33 -9.01 19.80
C TYR A 361 -13.85 -8.59 21.18
N THR A 362 -13.37 -9.26 22.22
CA THR A 362 -13.82 -9.07 23.61
C THR A 362 -12.64 -8.72 24.50
N TRP A 363 -12.73 -7.63 25.25
CA TRP A 363 -11.70 -7.25 26.21
C TRP A 363 -11.66 -8.20 27.41
N ASP A 364 -10.47 -8.71 27.77
CA ASP A 364 -10.28 -9.58 28.94
C ASP A 364 -9.63 -8.89 30.15
N GLY A 365 -9.35 -7.59 30.04
CA GLY A 365 -8.59 -6.82 31.02
C GLY A 365 -7.14 -6.55 30.61
N THR A 366 -6.63 -7.27 29.61
CA THR A 366 -5.24 -7.13 29.13
C THR A 366 -5.13 -7.01 27.61
N ALA A 367 -5.95 -7.75 26.87
CA ALA A 367 -6.00 -7.74 25.41
C ALA A 367 -7.42 -8.03 24.90
N PHE A 368 -7.67 -7.74 23.63
CA PHE A 368 -8.86 -8.20 22.94
C PHE A 368 -8.70 -9.66 22.52
N LEU A 369 -9.48 -10.54 23.12
CA LEU A 369 -9.62 -11.93 22.68
C LEU A 369 -10.54 -12.00 21.47
N ILE A 370 -10.22 -12.90 20.55
CA ILE A 370 -10.97 -13.06 19.28
C ILE A 370 -11.81 -14.33 19.29
N SER A 371 -13.03 -14.25 18.77
CA SER A 371 -13.84 -15.43 18.51
C SER A 371 -13.34 -16.19 17.27
N PRO A 372 -13.69 -17.48 17.12
CA PRO A 372 -13.59 -18.15 15.83
C PRO A 372 -14.42 -17.41 14.78
N LEU A 373 -13.94 -17.39 13.53
CA LEU A 373 -14.70 -16.85 12.40
C LEU A 373 -16.01 -17.61 12.24
N GLN A 374 -17.10 -16.85 12.08
CA GLN A 374 -18.41 -17.37 11.71
C GLN A 374 -18.67 -17.02 10.26
N TYR A 375 -18.97 -18.02 9.44
CA TYR A 375 -19.29 -17.84 8.02
C TYR A 375 -20.80 -17.96 7.83
N GLU A 376 -21.36 -17.09 7.00
CA GLU A 376 -22.77 -17.16 6.61
C GLU A 376 -22.89 -16.82 5.13
N LEU A 377 -23.65 -17.63 4.40
CA LEU A 377 -24.00 -17.35 3.00
C LEU A 377 -25.52 -17.23 2.89
N VAL A 378 -25.98 -16.09 2.38
CA VAL A 378 -27.40 -15.81 2.15
C VAL A 378 -27.68 -15.84 0.64
N PRO A 379 -28.31 -16.89 0.08
CA PRO A 379 -28.55 -16.97 -1.36
C PRO A 379 -29.50 -15.86 -1.82
N VAL A 380 -29.03 -14.97 -2.71
CA VAL A 380 -29.84 -13.92 -3.34
C VAL A 380 -29.99 -14.24 -4.83
N SER A 381 -31.22 -14.34 -5.32
CA SER A 381 -31.53 -14.82 -6.68
C SER A 381 -30.73 -14.12 -7.79
N GLY A 382 -30.57 -12.79 -7.71
CA GLY A 382 -29.81 -12.01 -8.69
C GLY A 382 -28.28 -12.13 -8.60
N LEU A 383 -27.75 -12.80 -7.57
CA LEU A 383 -26.31 -12.95 -7.31
C LEU A 383 -25.85 -14.42 -7.31
N LEU A 384 -26.75 -15.38 -7.56
CA LEU A 384 -26.46 -16.80 -7.49
C LEU A 384 -25.32 -17.24 -8.42
N ALA A 385 -25.20 -16.63 -9.60
CA ALA A 385 -24.13 -16.93 -10.57
C ALA A 385 -22.73 -16.69 -9.99
N TYR A 386 -22.59 -15.77 -9.03
CA TYR A 386 -21.31 -15.47 -8.39
C TYR A 386 -20.97 -16.41 -7.22
N CYS A 387 -21.92 -17.23 -6.74
CA CYS A 387 -21.66 -18.11 -5.60
C CYS A 387 -20.56 -19.14 -5.89
N GLU A 388 -20.34 -19.52 -7.16
CA GLU A 388 -19.26 -20.43 -7.53
C GLU A 388 -17.87 -19.91 -7.10
N LEU A 389 -17.63 -18.60 -7.18
CA LEU A 389 -16.39 -17.96 -6.72
C LEU A 389 -16.18 -18.13 -5.20
N VAL A 390 -17.26 -17.97 -4.42
CA VAL A 390 -17.23 -18.19 -2.96
C VAL A 390 -16.96 -19.66 -2.65
N LEU A 391 -17.64 -20.57 -3.33
CA LEU A 391 -17.45 -22.00 -3.11
C LEU A 391 -15.99 -22.42 -3.37
N ASN A 392 -15.40 -21.93 -4.46
CA ASN A 392 -14.01 -22.19 -4.84
C ASN A 392 -13.04 -21.62 -3.81
N SER A 393 -13.18 -20.34 -3.47
CA SER A 393 -12.35 -19.69 -2.46
C SER A 393 -12.42 -20.41 -1.09
N ALA A 394 -13.62 -20.82 -0.69
CA ALA A 394 -13.82 -21.54 0.56
C ALA A 394 -13.16 -22.93 0.56
N SER A 395 -13.25 -23.67 -0.55
CA SER A 395 -12.66 -25.00 -0.69
C SER A 395 -11.13 -24.97 -0.83
N ASP A 396 -10.59 -23.86 -1.33
CA ASP A 396 -9.16 -23.72 -1.57
C ASP A 396 -8.41 -23.20 -0.34
N GLY A 397 -9.03 -22.32 0.46
CA GLY A 397 -8.33 -21.59 1.52
C GLY A 397 -8.98 -21.53 2.91
N TRP A 398 -10.31 -21.69 3.04
CA TRP A 398 -10.98 -21.46 4.34
C TRP A 398 -11.08 -22.72 5.20
N GLY A 399 -10.82 -23.89 4.60
CA GLY A 399 -10.94 -25.19 5.23
C GLY A 399 -12.33 -25.81 5.08
N PRO A 400 -12.45 -27.12 5.33
CA PRO A 400 -13.63 -27.89 4.96
C PRO A 400 -14.88 -27.52 5.77
N GLU A 401 -14.75 -27.18 7.05
CA GLU A 401 -15.89 -26.76 7.88
C GLU A 401 -16.50 -25.42 7.43
N ALA A 402 -15.65 -24.45 7.05
CA ALA A 402 -16.10 -23.17 6.51
C ALA A 402 -16.75 -23.36 5.13
N ALA A 403 -16.13 -24.17 4.26
CA ALA A 403 -16.68 -24.51 2.96
C ALA A 403 -18.05 -25.20 3.05
N LEU A 404 -18.26 -26.12 4.00
CA LEU A 404 -19.57 -26.74 4.25
C LEU A 404 -20.64 -25.70 4.63
N THR A 405 -20.27 -24.76 5.50
CA THR A 405 -21.16 -23.70 6.00
C THR A 405 -21.70 -22.83 4.87
N VAL A 406 -20.85 -22.46 3.90
CA VAL A 406 -21.28 -21.63 2.75
C VAL A 406 -21.89 -22.45 1.61
N THR A 407 -21.55 -23.74 1.47
CA THR A 407 -22.09 -24.58 0.39
C THR A 407 -23.52 -25.05 0.67
N THR A 408 -23.82 -25.39 1.93
CA THR A 408 -25.10 -26.01 2.31
C THR A 408 -26.34 -25.17 1.98
N PRO A 409 -26.37 -23.84 2.23
CA PRO A 409 -27.53 -22.99 1.91
C PRO A 409 -27.93 -22.96 0.43
N LEU A 410 -26.99 -23.28 -0.48
CA LEU A 410 -27.26 -23.26 -1.92
C LEU A 410 -28.07 -24.45 -2.41
N LEU A 411 -28.23 -25.52 -1.62
CA LEU A 411 -28.91 -26.75 -2.04
C LEU A 411 -30.34 -26.54 -2.56
N GLU A 412 -31.04 -25.54 -2.04
CA GLU A 412 -32.44 -25.26 -2.42
C GLU A 412 -32.57 -24.36 -3.66
N THR A 413 -31.55 -23.56 -3.95
CA THR A 413 -31.59 -22.51 -4.98
C THR A 413 -30.65 -22.76 -6.17
N TRP A 414 -29.80 -23.78 -6.09
CA TRP A 414 -28.79 -24.08 -7.11
C TRP A 414 -29.30 -25.08 -8.17
N PRO A 415 -28.93 -24.92 -9.46
CA PRO A 415 -28.10 -23.86 -10.04
C PRO A 415 -28.88 -22.60 -10.47
N PRO A 416 -28.23 -21.44 -10.65
CA PRO A 416 -28.82 -20.33 -11.39
C PRO A 416 -29.01 -20.68 -12.89
N GLU A 417 -29.79 -19.87 -13.61
CA GLU A 417 -30.06 -20.08 -15.04
C GLU A 417 -28.79 -20.04 -15.89
N THR A 418 -27.91 -19.08 -15.61
CA THR A 418 -26.62 -18.91 -16.29
C THR A 418 -25.49 -18.60 -15.32
N ASP A 419 -24.26 -18.89 -15.72
CA ASP A 419 -23.04 -18.45 -15.04
C ASP A 419 -22.75 -16.95 -15.26
N THR A 420 -21.59 -16.51 -14.76
CA THR A 420 -21.10 -15.12 -14.88
C THR A 420 -20.82 -14.70 -16.32
N GLU A 421 -20.63 -15.65 -17.25
CA GLU A 421 -20.44 -15.40 -18.67
C GLU A 421 -21.75 -15.48 -19.49
N GLY A 422 -22.86 -15.84 -18.84
CA GLY A 422 -24.16 -16.00 -19.49
C GLY A 422 -24.35 -17.38 -20.14
N HIS A 423 -23.49 -18.36 -19.84
CA HIS A 423 -23.68 -19.72 -20.30
C HIS A 423 -24.64 -20.49 -19.36
N PRO A 424 -25.55 -21.31 -19.91
CA PRO A 424 -26.47 -22.06 -19.08
C PRO A 424 -25.74 -23.15 -18.28
N TYR A 425 -26.13 -23.32 -17.02
CA TYR A 425 -25.60 -24.41 -16.21
C TYR A 425 -26.00 -25.78 -16.78
N PRO A 426 -25.13 -26.79 -16.64
CA PRO A 426 -25.50 -28.17 -16.96
C PRO A 426 -26.72 -28.64 -16.16
N LEU A 427 -27.56 -29.49 -16.77
CA LEU A 427 -28.76 -30.03 -16.12
C LEU A 427 -28.47 -30.84 -14.85
N ASP A 428 -27.22 -31.31 -14.68
CA ASP A 428 -26.73 -32.07 -13.52
C ASP A 428 -25.92 -31.21 -12.53
N ALA A 429 -25.97 -29.88 -12.61
CA ALA A 429 -25.20 -28.98 -11.75
C ALA A 429 -25.58 -29.07 -10.25
N LEU A 430 -26.81 -29.48 -9.91
CA LEU A 430 -27.17 -29.77 -8.52
C LEU A 430 -26.49 -31.05 -8.01
N ASP A 431 -26.30 -32.07 -8.86
CA ASP A 431 -25.52 -33.26 -8.49
C ASP A 431 -24.02 -32.94 -8.32
N GLN A 432 -23.49 -31.97 -9.09
CA GLN A 432 -22.14 -31.44 -8.87
C GLN A 432 -21.99 -30.84 -7.47
N LEU A 433 -22.94 -30.00 -7.06
CA LEU A 433 -22.95 -29.37 -5.73
C LEU A 433 -23.06 -30.42 -4.62
N ARG A 434 -23.93 -31.42 -4.79
CA ARG A 434 -24.06 -32.56 -3.87
C ARG A 434 -22.77 -33.38 -3.79
N TYR A 435 -22.10 -33.61 -4.92
CA TYR A 435 -20.82 -34.32 -4.95
C TYR A 435 -19.76 -33.54 -4.17
N ARG A 436 -19.66 -32.23 -4.42
CA ARG A 436 -18.77 -31.32 -3.67
C ARG A 436 -19.05 -31.38 -2.17
N LEU A 437 -20.31 -31.33 -1.74
CA LEU A 437 -20.69 -31.50 -0.33
C LEU A 437 -20.23 -32.85 0.24
N GLY A 438 -20.45 -33.94 -0.49
CA GLY A 438 -20.01 -35.27 -0.06
C GLY A 438 -18.49 -35.33 0.18
N VAL A 439 -17.70 -34.74 -0.72
CA VAL A 439 -16.24 -34.61 -0.56
C VAL A 439 -15.88 -33.71 0.62
N LEU A 440 -16.54 -32.57 0.78
CA LEU A 440 -16.29 -31.63 1.89
C LEU A 440 -16.62 -32.25 3.26
N TYR A 441 -17.71 -33.03 3.37
CA TYR A 441 -18.02 -33.78 4.60
C TYR A 441 -16.94 -34.81 4.91
N ALA A 442 -16.38 -35.48 3.90
CA ALA A 442 -15.26 -36.40 4.10
C ALA A 442 -14.02 -35.65 4.60
N LEU A 443 -13.69 -34.50 3.99
CA LEU A 443 -12.60 -33.61 4.40
C LEU A 443 -12.79 -33.02 5.80
N ALA A 444 -14.03 -32.77 6.24
CA ALA A 444 -14.38 -32.31 7.58
C ALA A 444 -14.43 -33.44 8.63
N GLY A 445 -14.13 -34.69 8.23
CA GLY A 445 -14.10 -35.83 9.15
C GLY A 445 -15.51 -36.33 9.54
N GLN A 446 -16.49 -36.12 8.66
CA GLN A 446 -17.89 -36.54 8.83
C GLN A 446 -18.25 -37.64 7.80
N PRO A 447 -17.77 -38.88 7.99
CA PRO A 447 -17.92 -39.95 6.99
C PRO A 447 -19.37 -40.34 6.73
N THR A 448 -20.25 -40.27 7.75
CA THR A 448 -21.67 -40.63 7.60
C THR A 448 -22.38 -39.72 6.60
N GLU A 449 -22.20 -38.40 6.72
CA GLU A 449 -22.82 -37.43 5.80
C GLU A 449 -22.19 -37.51 4.40
N ALA A 450 -20.86 -37.69 4.33
CA ALA A 450 -20.17 -37.90 3.07
C ALA A 450 -20.76 -39.08 2.28
N ILE A 451 -20.90 -40.24 2.95
CA ILE A 451 -21.47 -41.45 2.35
C ILE A 451 -22.93 -41.22 1.94
N ARG A 452 -23.72 -40.53 2.77
CA ARG A 452 -25.12 -40.23 2.49
C ARG A 452 -25.27 -39.42 1.19
N TYR A 453 -24.61 -38.27 1.08
CA TYR A 453 -24.72 -37.42 -0.11
C TYR A 453 -24.27 -38.12 -1.39
N LEU A 454 -23.14 -38.83 -1.34
CA LEU A 454 -22.62 -39.54 -2.51
C LEU A 454 -23.51 -40.71 -2.92
N THR A 455 -24.11 -41.41 -1.97
CA THR A 455 -25.07 -42.50 -2.23
C THR A 455 -26.39 -41.98 -2.81
N GLU A 456 -26.86 -40.81 -2.37
CA GLU A 456 -28.06 -40.15 -2.92
C GLU A 456 -27.89 -39.78 -4.39
N ILE A 457 -26.70 -39.33 -4.82
CA ILE A 457 -26.41 -39.07 -6.25
C ILE A 457 -26.52 -40.37 -7.06
N ILE A 458 -26.03 -41.49 -6.52
CA ILE A 458 -26.05 -42.79 -7.21
C ILE A 458 -27.48 -43.33 -7.35
N ASN A 459 -28.26 -43.25 -6.27
CA ASN A 459 -29.59 -43.85 -6.22
C ASN A 459 -30.68 -42.96 -6.83
N THR A 460 -30.52 -41.65 -6.70
CA THR A 460 -31.52 -40.63 -7.08
C THR A 460 -30.84 -39.41 -7.71
N PRO A 461 -30.17 -39.57 -8.88
CA PRO A 461 -29.56 -38.45 -9.57
C PRO A 461 -30.64 -37.49 -10.10
N VAL A 462 -30.30 -36.20 -10.20
CA VAL A 462 -31.21 -35.16 -10.71
C VAL A 462 -31.63 -35.46 -12.15
N VAL A 463 -30.71 -36.01 -12.95
CA VAL A 463 -31.00 -36.54 -14.28
C VAL A 463 -30.46 -37.97 -14.40
N PRO A 464 -31.16 -38.91 -15.08
CA PRO A 464 -30.71 -40.32 -15.17
C PRO A 464 -29.30 -40.53 -15.74
N ALA A 465 -28.80 -39.58 -16.55
CA ALA A 465 -27.47 -39.60 -17.15
C ALA A 465 -26.51 -38.58 -16.50
N SER A 466 -26.68 -38.30 -15.21
CA SER A 466 -25.85 -37.35 -14.45
C SER A 466 -24.38 -37.77 -14.49
N ARG A 467 -23.49 -36.84 -14.82
CA ARG A 467 -22.05 -37.10 -14.94
C ARG A 467 -21.39 -37.38 -13.58
N TRP A 468 -22.09 -37.09 -12.47
CA TRP A 468 -21.58 -37.20 -11.11
C TRP A 468 -21.82 -38.56 -10.45
N VAL A 469 -22.59 -39.45 -11.08
CA VAL A 469 -22.81 -40.82 -10.59
C VAL A 469 -21.51 -41.62 -10.55
N THR A 470 -20.74 -41.63 -11.65
CA THR A 470 -19.47 -42.38 -11.72
C THR A 470 -18.42 -41.83 -10.74
N PRO A 471 -18.15 -40.51 -10.68
CA PRO A 471 -17.25 -39.96 -9.66
C PRO A 471 -17.68 -40.28 -8.22
N ALA A 472 -18.98 -40.29 -7.91
CA ALA A 472 -19.47 -40.65 -6.58
C ALA A 472 -19.20 -42.14 -6.26
N GLN A 473 -19.42 -43.04 -7.21
CA GLN A 473 -19.09 -44.46 -7.06
C GLN A 473 -17.60 -44.69 -6.85
N GLU A 474 -16.76 -44.05 -7.66
CA GLU A 474 -15.30 -44.14 -7.58
C GLU A 474 -14.76 -43.59 -6.24
N PHE A 475 -15.31 -42.47 -5.78
CA PHE A 475 -14.97 -41.90 -4.48
C PHE A 475 -15.33 -42.85 -3.35
N LEU A 476 -16.57 -43.34 -3.28
CA LEU A 476 -17.02 -44.27 -2.24
C LEU A 476 -16.27 -45.61 -2.28
N HIS A 477 -15.90 -46.08 -3.47
CA HIS A 477 -15.11 -47.30 -3.60
C HIS A 477 -13.74 -47.15 -2.94
N SER A 478 -13.12 -45.97 -3.05
CA SER A 478 -11.82 -45.65 -2.47
C SER A 478 -11.92 -45.25 -0.99
N TYR A 479 -12.99 -44.54 -0.61
CA TYR A 479 -13.29 -44.04 0.73
C TYR A 479 -14.03 -45.07 1.59
N GLN A 480 -13.41 -46.23 1.81
CA GLN A 480 -13.98 -47.31 2.64
C GLN A 480 -13.73 -47.07 4.14
N PRO A 481 -12.49 -47.11 4.66
CA PRO A 481 -12.18 -46.52 5.95
C PRO A 481 -11.89 -45.01 5.80
N PRO A 482 -12.19 -44.17 6.80
CA PRO A 482 -11.83 -42.75 6.80
C PRO A 482 -10.34 -42.50 6.59
N GLU A 483 -9.47 -43.42 7.01
CA GLU A 483 -8.01 -43.32 6.80
C GLU A 483 -7.61 -43.31 5.31
N ASN A 484 -8.47 -43.80 4.41
CA ASN A 484 -8.21 -43.79 2.96
C ASN A 484 -8.58 -42.46 2.28
N LEU A 485 -9.05 -41.46 3.03
CA LEU A 485 -9.47 -40.15 2.51
C LEU A 485 -8.45 -39.55 1.53
N TYR A 486 -7.17 -39.53 1.91
CA TYR A 486 -6.13 -38.94 1.07
C TYR A 486 -6.06 -39.63 -0.30
N SER A 487 -6.11 -40.97 -0.32
CA SER A 487 -6.07 -41.75 -1.57
C SER A 487 -7.33 -41.57 -2.42
N ALA A 488 -8.51 -41.46 -1.79
CA ALA A 488 -9.75 -41.15 -2.50
C ALA A 488 -9.66 -39.76 -3.16
N CYS A 489 -9.11 -38.79 -2.44
CA CYS A 489 -8.92 -37.42 -2.92
C CYS A 489 -7.91 -37.27 -4.06
N GLN A 490 -6.97 -38.20 -4.21
CA GLN A 490 -6.04 -38.18 -5.35
C GLN A 490 -6.75 -38.33 -6.70
N GLN A 491 -7.90 -38.99 -6.72
CA GLN A 491 -8.68 -39.26 -7.95
C GLN A 491 -9.95 -38.39 -8.02
N ALA A 492 -10.37 -37.81 -6.90
CA ALA A 492 -11.58 -37.00 -6.80
C ALA A 492 -11.42 -35.58 -7.35
N GLN A 493 -12.48 -35.07 -7.98
CA GLN A 493 -12.62 -33.65 -8.26
C GLN A 493 -13.07 -32.91 -6.98
N PHE A 494 -12.73 -31.64 -6.86
CA PHE A 494 -13.06 -30.78 -5.70
C PHE A 494 -12.53 -31.28 -4.34
N CYS A 495 -11.67 -32.30 -4.31
CA CYS A 495 -10.99 -32.67 -3.07
C CYS A 495 -9.64 -31.98 -2.95
N ASN A 496 -9.54 -31.07 -1.98
CA ASN A 496 -8.30 -30.41 -1.62
C ASN A 496 -7.35 -31.42 -0.93
N LEU A 497 -6.24 -31.75 -1.59
CA LEU A 497 -5.27 -32.71 -1.06
C LEU A 497 -4.54 -32.22 0.20
N ARG A 498 -4.43 -30.90 0.39
CA ARG A 498 -3.81 -30.30 1.58
C ARG A 498 -4.70 -30.51 2.80
N ASP A 499 -6.01 -30.30 2.64
CA ASP A 499 -6.99 -30.59 3.68
C ASP A 499 -7.07 -32.08 3.97
N ALA A 500 -7.03 -32.92 2.94
CA ALA A 500 -7.01 -34.38 3.12
C ALA A 500 -5.76 -34.84 3.91
N LEU A 501 -4.60 -34.23 3.66
CA LEU A 501 -3.38 -34.51 4.43
C LEU A 501 -3.50 -34.05 5.87
N ASN A 502 -3.99 -32.83 6.10
CA ASN A 502 -4.24 -32.30 7.44
C ASN A 502 -5.20 -33.20 8.23
N MET A 503 -6.27 -33.68 7.58
CA MET A 503 -7.21 -34.61 8.19
C MET A 503 -6.56 -35.98 8.48
N LEU A 504 -5.73 -36.49 7.58
CA LEU A 504 -5.01 -37.74 7.81
C LEU A 504 -4.02 -37.65 8.98
N VAL A 505 -3.33 -36.51 9.13
CA VAL A 505 -2.46 -36.25 10.29
C VAL A 505 -3.30 -36.13 11.57
N LYS A 506 -4.41 -35.39 11.53
CA LYS A 506 -5.32 -35.20 12.68
C LYS A 506 -5.92 -36.51 13.19
N THR A 507 -6.33 -37.41 12.29
CA THR A 507 -6.94 -38.70 12.64
C THR A 507 -5.93 -39.76 13.08
N SER A 508 -4.62 -39.53 12.90
CA SER A 508 -3.59 -40.43 13.44
C SER A 508 -3.59 -40.48 14.97
N HIS A 509 -4.08 -39.41 15.64
CA HIS A 509 -4.03 -39.22 17.11
C HIS A 509 -2.62 -39.35 17.72
N MET A 510 -1.57 -39.23 16.91
CA MET A 510 -0.19 -39.32 17.34
C MET A 510 0.33 -37.95 17.78
N THR A 511 1.22 -37.95 18.78
CA THR A 511 1.88 -36.74 19.31
C THR A 511 3.36 -36.65 18.92
N ASP A 512 3.92 -37.74 18.39
CA ASP A 512 5.30 -37.83 17.92
C ASP A 512 5.35 -37.69 16.39
N THR A 513 6.15 -36.74 15.92
CA THR A 513 6.24 -36.42 14.47
C THR A 513 6.87 -37.55 13.64
N ALA A 514 7.74 -38.38 14.23
CA ALA A 514 8.32 -39.54 13.54
C ALA A 514 7.28 -40.67 13.38
N GLN A 515 6.43 -40.87 14.38
CA GLN A 515 5.31 -41.81 14.29
C GLN A 515 4.30 -41.36 13.23
N VAL A 516 3.97 -40.06 13.18
CA VAL A 516 3.12 -39.49 12.13
C VAL A 516 3.72 -39.73 10.75
N LEU A 517 5.02 -39.49 10.56
CA LEU A 517 5.68 -39.74 9.28
C LEU A 517 5.54 -41.21 8.84
N ALA A 518 5.78 -42.15 9.74
CA ALA A 518 5.62 -43.58 9.46
C ALA A 518 4.16 -43.95 9.13
N TYR A 519 3.21 -43.35 9.85
CA TYR A 519 1.77 -43.51 9.58
C TYR A 519 1.37 -43.00 8.20
N LEU A 520 1.88 -41.84 7.78
CA LEU A 520 1.62 -41.30 6.44
C LEU A 520 2.16 -42.23 5.34
N GLN A 521 3.36 -42.80 5.53
CA GLN A 521 3.94 -43.76 4.59
C GLN A 521 3.12 -45.05 4.49
N SER A 522 2.59 -45.57 5.62
CA SER A 522 1.74 -46.78 5.59
C SER A 522 0.41 -46.54 4.87
N HIS A 523 -0.06 -45.29 4.81
CA HIS A 523 -1.29 -44.87 4.14
C HIS A 523 -1.07 -44.33 2.72
N ARG A 524 -0.04 -44.86 2.03
CA ARG A 524 0.25 -44.63 0.61
C ARG A 524 0.59 -43.18 0.23
N LEU A 525 1.00 -42.34 1.19
CA LEU A 525 1.59 -41.04 0.87
C LEU A 525 2.99 -41.23 0.31
N THR A 526 3.25 -40.69 -0.89
CA THR A 526 4.59 -40.78 -1.51
C THR A 526 5.50 -39.71 -0.93
N ILE A 527 6.34 -40.09 0.03
CA ILE A 527 7.34 -39.21 0.62
C ILE A 527 8.66 -39.37 -0.13
N ARG A 528 9.18 -38.28 -0.70
CA ARG A 528 10.43 -38.26 -1.47
C ARG A 528 11.65 -38.08 -0.57
N SER A 529 11.53 -37.21 0.43
CA SER A 529 12.58 -36.98 1.43
C SER A 529 11.97 -36.45 2.72
N SER A 530 12.72 -36.56 3.80
CA SER A 530 12.35 -35.97 5.11
C SER A 530 13.61 -35.66 5.89
N GLY A 531 13.53 -34.70 6.82
CA GLY A 531 14.64 -34.36 7.68
C GLY A 531 14.18 -33.65 8.96
N LEU A 532 15.16 -33.09 9.66
CA LEU A 532 15.00 -32.28 10.86
C LEU A 532 15.64 -30.92 10.61
N PHE A 533 15.01 -29.86 11.11
CA PHE A 533 15.52 -28.50 11.11
C PHE A 533 14.72 -27.69 12.14
N ASP A 534 15.40 -26.90 12.95
CA ASP A 534 14.80 -25.97 13.91
C ASP A 534 14.29 -24.73 13.16
N PHE A 535 12.99 -24.64 12.85
CA PHE A 535 12.48 -23.55 12.01
C PHE A 535 12.23 -22.25 12.79
N ASP A 536 12.03 -22.31 14.11
CA ASP A 536 11.80 -21.16 14.99
C ASP A 536 13.00 -20.81 15.91
N ASN A 537 14.13 -21.50 15.73
CA ASN A 537 15.38 -21.30 16.47
C ASN A 537 15.19 -21.38 18.00
N ASP A 538 14.30 -22.26 18.45
CA ASP A 538 13.99 -22.50 19.87
C ASP A 538 14.89 -23.59 20.51
N GLY A 539 15.75 -24.22 19.70
CA GLY A 539 16.65 -25.31 20.07
C GLY A 539 16.03 -26.71 19.93
N GLN A 540 14.81 -26.83 19.41
CA GLN A 540 14.15 -28.10 19.09
C GLN A 540 13.95 -28.23 17.57
N ASP A 541 14.40 -29.32 16.99
CA ASP A 541 14.18 -29.55 15.56
C ASP A 541 12.72 -29.93 15.25
N GLU A 542 12.08 -29.26 14.28
CA GLU A 542 10.89 -29.78 13.63
C GLU A 542 11.23 -30.78 12.53
N ARG A 543 10.31 -31.72 12.32
CA ARG A 543 10.38 -32.66 11.21
C ARG A 543 9.78 -32.05 9.97
N TRP A 544 10.51 -32.09 8.86
CA TRP A 544 9.99 -31.71 7.55
C TRP A 544 9.93 -32.89 6.59
N MET A 545 9.07 -32.80 5.58
CA MET A 545 8.91 -33.81 4.53
C MET A 545 8.63 -33.16 3.18
N ILE A 546 9.15 -33.77 2.12
CA ILE A 546 8.79 -33.48 0.74
C ILE A 546 7.93 -34.62 0.23
N ILE A 547 6.71 -34.31 -0.17
CA ILE A 547 5.75 -35.29 -0.68
C ILE A 547 5.52 -35.08 -2.16
N GLN A 548 5.09 -36.15 -2.82
CA GLN A 548 4.50 -36.05 -4.16
C GLN A 548 3.01 -36.39 -4.07
N PRO A 549 2.11 -35.40 -4.19
CA PRO A 549 0.68 -35.61 -3.97
C PRO A 549 0.02 -36.52 -5.02
N LYS A 550 0.47 -36.46 -6.28
CA LYS A 550 0.06 -37.36 -7.39
C LYS A 550 1.27 -37.67 -8.27
N PRO A 551 1.32 -38.80 -9.01
CA PRO A 551 2.48 -39.20 -9.81
C PRO A 551 3.03 -38.14 -10.79
N GLU A 552 2.17 -37.26 -11.29
CA GLU A 552 2.52 -36.18 -12.23
C GLU A 552 2.43 -34.77 -11.60
N ALA A 553 2.09 -34.68 -10.31
CA ALA A 553 2.05 -33.41 -9.61
C ALA A 553 3.45 -32.95 -9.19
N LYS A 554 3.58 -31.63 -9.05
CA LYS A 554 4.76 -31.00 -8.44
C LYS A 554 4.95 -31.48 -7.00
N LEU A 555 6.18 -31.42 -6.50
CA LEU A 555 6.48 -31.80 -5.12
C LEU A 555 6.00 -30.70 -4.18
N GLU A 556 5.67 -31.07 -2.95
CA GLU A 556 5.28 -30.12 -1.91
C GLU A 556 6.16 -30.30 -0.66
N PHE A 557 6.63 -29.20 -0.10
CA PHE A 557 7.39 -29.17 1.15
C PHE A 557 6.45 -28.87 2.32
N TRP A 558 6.55 -29.69 3.36
CA TRP A 558 5.70 -29.64 4.54
C TRP A 558 6.51 -29.74 5.83
N ILE A 559 6.04 -29.07 6.88
CA ILE A 559 6.58 -29.17 8.24
C ILE A 559 5.55 -29.90 9.12
N LEU A 560 5.98 -30.91 9.86
CA LEU A 560 5.22 -31.58 10.91
C LEU A 560 5.54 -30.90 12.24
N SER A 561 4.64 -30.02 12.65
CA SER A 561 4.76 -29.19 13.83
C SER A 561 4.05 -29.82 15.03
N LYS A 562 4.71 -29.88 16.18
CA LYS A 562 4.10 -30.42 17.41
C LYS A 562 3.07 -29.45 17.99
N LEU A 563 1.94 -29.99 18.42
CA LEU A 563 0.91 -29.31 19.21
C LEU A 563 0.86 -29.93 20.63
N PRO A 564 0.24 -29.25 21.61
CA PRO A 564 0.08 -29.81 22.96
C PRO A 564 -0.59 -31.18 22.98
N ASN A 565 -1.56 -31.39 22.07
CA ASN A 565 -2.38 -32.61 21.99
C ASN A 565 -2.31 -33.30 20.61
N GLY A 566 -1.22 -33.16 19.86
CA GLY A 566 -1.10 -33.81 18.55
C GLY A 566 0.01 -33.24 17.67
N VAL A 567 -0.14 -33.39 16.36
CA VAL A 567 0.75 -32.85 15.34
C VAL A 567 -0.09 -32.12 14.29
N GLN A 568 0.44 -31.01 13.79
CA GLN A 568 -0.09 -30.25 12.66
C GLN A 568 0.84 -30.41 11.47
N ALA A 569 0.29 -30.58 10.26
CA ALA A 569 1.06 -30.41 9.04
C ALA A 569 0.91 -28.97 8.53
N VAL A 570 2.02 -28.31 8.22
CA VAL A 570 2.07 -26.95 7.71
C VAL A 570 2.64 -27.00 6.30
N PHE A 571 1.82 -26.60 5.32
CA PHE A 571 2.28 -26.47 3.93
C PHE A 571 3.22 -25.27 3.83
N VAL A 572 4.38 -25.47 3.21
CA VAL A 572 5.36 -24.40 3.01
C VAL A 572 5.30 -23.89 1.58
N GLN A 573 5.74 -24.72 0.63
CA GLN A 573 5.80 -24.35 -0.76
C GLN A 573 5.76 -25.56 -1.68
N VAL A 574 5.51 -25.28 -2.96
CA VAL A 574 5.79 -26.22 -4.04
C VAL A 574 7.31 -26.27 -4.24
N SER A 575 7.88 -27.48 -4.35
CA SER A 575 9.30 -27.70 -4.59
C SER A 575 9.52 -28.35 -5.95
N GLU A 576 10.57 -27.92 -6.65
CA GLU A 576 11.03 -28.55 -7.89
C GLU A 576 12.13 -29.61 -7.61
N ALA A 577 12.65 -29.66 -6.38
CA ALA A 577 13.72 -30.57 -5.99
C ALA A 577 13.23 -31.67 -5.04
N THR A 578 13.72 -32.89 -5.25
CA THR A 578 13.48 -34.03 -4.33
C THR A 578 14.28 -33.93 -3.03
N GLN A 579 15.23 -32.99 -2.96
CA GLN A 579 15.97 -32.60 -1.77
C GLN A 579 16.01 -31.08 -1.74
N SER A 580 15.37 -30.49 -0.73
CA SER A 580 15.46 -29.06 -0.40
C SER A 580 15.94 -28.98 1.03
N LEU A 581 17.12 -28.39 1.24
CA LEU A 581 17.69 -28.24 2.58
C LEU A 581 17.37 -26.83 3.07
N PRO A 582 16.53 -26.69 4.11
CA PRO A 582 16.33 -25.40 4.75
C PRO A 582 17.64 -24.93 5.39
N TYR A 583 17.88 -23.63 5.35
CA TYR A 583 18.98 -22.98 6.05
C TYR A 583 18.53 -21.61 6.56
N TYR A 584 19.14 -21.12 7.64
CA TYR A 584 18.84 -19.78 8.13
C TYR A 584 19.45 -18.71 7.23
N HIS A 585 18.68 -17.66 6.97
CA HIS A 585 19.21 -16.38 6.54
C HIS A 585 19.72 -15.61 7.75
N ASP A 586 20.97 -15.13 7.71
CA ASP A 586 21.55 -14.27 8.76
C ASP A 586 21.98 -12.93 8.15
N PRO A 587 21.26 -11.85 8.49
CA PRO A 587 21.94 -10.65 8.90
C PRO A 587 21.17 -9.90 9.99
N ALA A 588 21.71 -9.93 11.21
CA ALA A 588 21.42 -8.97 12.28
C ALA A 588 19.92 -8.74 12.60
N GLY A 589 19.26 -9.78 13.12
CA GLY A 589 17.90 -9.69 13.67
C GLY A 589 17.61 -10.84 14.63
N SER A 590 16.65 -10.66 15.55
CA SER A 590 16.28 -11.67 16.56
C SER A 590 15.27 -12.72 16.07
N ILE A 591 14.73 -12.58 14.86
CA ILE A 591 13.70 -13.49 14.30
C ILE A 591 14.35 -14.37 13.22
N PRO A 592 14.30 -15.71 13.34
CA PRO A 592 14.92 -16.61 12.38
C PRO A 592 14.12 -16.63 11.08
N VAL A 593 14.80 -16.30 9.97
CA VAL A 593 14.24 -16.40 8.62
C VAL A 593 14.84 -17.65 7.97
N VAL A 594 13.99 -18.54 7.47
CA VAL A 594 14.40 -19.79 6.82
C VAL A 594 14.29 -19.67 5.30
N GLN A 595 15.31 -20.14 4.60
CA GLN A 595 15.39 -20.13 3.15
C GLN A 595 15.61 -21.52 2.56
N PHE A 596 15.12 -21.68 1.33
CA PHE A 596 15.51 -22.78 0.43
C PHE A 596 16.32 -22.26 -0.77
N GLU A 597 16.12 -20.99 -1.13
CA GLU A 597 16.71 -20.31 -2.27
C GLU A 597 17.03 -18.87 -1.87
N LEU A 598 17.98 -18.23 -2.56
CA LEU A 598 18.32 -16.83 -2.30
C LEU A 598 17.12 -15.91 -2.55
N HIS A 599 17.05 -14.80 -1.81
CA HIS A 599 16.03 -13.73 -1.92
C HIS A 599 14.62 -14.05 -1.44
N LYS A 600 14.29 -15.33 -1.19
CA LYS A 600 12.99 -15.72 -0.64
C LYS A 600 13.17 -16.52 0.63
N GLY A 601 12.35 -16.23 1.62
CA GLY A 601 12.32 -16.99 2.86
C GLY A 601 11.04 -16.75 3.61
N PHE A 602 10.91 -17.45 4.73
CA PHE A 602 9.73 -17.37 5.55
C PHE A 602 10.13 -17.44 7.02
N ILE A 603 9.29 -16.86 7.87
CA ILE A 603 9.36 -17.00 9.31
C ILE A 603 8.37 -18.10 9.68
N PHE A 604 8.82 -19.05 10.49
CA PHE A 604 7.96 -20.07 11.08
C PHE A 604 7.57 -19.60 12.50
N THR A 605 6.28 -19.37 12.72
CA THR A 605 5.77 -18.78 13.96
C THR A 605 4.72 -19.67 14.57
N ARG A 606 4.67 -19.69 15.92
CA ARG A 606 3.67 -20.42 16.70
C ARG A 606 2.80 -19.45 17.47
N LEU A 607 1.48 -19.67 17.42
CA LEU A 607 0.57 -18.91 18.27
C LEU A 607 0.86 -19.19 19.76
N PRO A 608 1.01 -18.16 20.62
CA PRO A 608 1.44 -18.34 22.01
C PRO A 608 0.59 -19.33 22.81
N VAL A 609 -0.73 -19.29 22.63
CA VAL A 609 -1.70 -20.09 23.40
C VAL A 609 -1.92 -21.48 22.80
N THR A 610 -2.21 -21.56 21.50
CA THR A 610 -2.59 -22.83 20.85
C THR A 610 -1.39 -23.62 20.35
N GLN A 611 -0.22 -22.99 20.25
CA GLN A 611 1.01 -23.52 19.65
C GLN A 611 0.83 -23.98 18.19
N LYS A 612 -0.29 -23.58 17.55
CA LYS A 612 -0.48 -23.77 16.10
C LYS A 612 0.57 -22.99 15.35
N ALA A 613 1.22 -23.67 14.42
CA ALA A 613 2.24 -23.07 13.59
C ALA A 613 1.66 -22.55 12.28
N TYR A 614 2.21 -21.43 11.81
CA TYR A 614 1.96 -20.87 10.50
C TYR A 614 3.26 -20.28 9.95
N ILE A 615 3.26 -19.95 8.66
CA ILE A 615 4.39 -19.34 7.99
C ILE A 615 4.02 -17.94 7.53
N GLU A 616 4.98 -17.03 7.64
CA GLU A 616 4.90 -15.70 7.05
C GLU A 616 6.03 -15.56 6.03
N TRP A 617 5.65 -15.38 4.76
CA TRP A 617 6.61 -15.14 3.71
C TRP A 617 7.17 -13.74 3.84
N VAL A 618 8.50 -13.66 3.84
CA VAL A 618 9.25 -12.41 3.90
C VAL A 618 10.18 -12.34 2.71
N ASP A 619 10.30 -11.16 2.12
CA ASP A 619 11.35 -10.91 1.14
C ASP A 619 12.68 -10.89 1.88
N VAL A 620 13.63 -11.67 1.38
CA VAL A 620 14.90 -11.90 2.08
C VAL A 620 16.02 -11.20 1.33
N GLU A 621 16.10 -9.90 1.54
CA GLU A 621 17.30 -9.15 1.18
C GLU A 621 18.21 -9.03 2.40
N TYR A 622 19.53 -8.94 2.16
CA TYR A 622 20.48 -8.64 3.23
C TYR A 622 20.09 -7.30 3.87
N ALA A 623 19.43 -7.35 5.04
CA ALA A 623 19.08 -6.17 5.80
C ALA A 623 20.36 -5.56 6.37
N ARG A 624 20.95 -4.63 5.62
CA ARG A 624 22.04 -3.80 6.13
C ARG A 624 21.54 -3.13 7.41
N PRO A 625 22.34 -3.09 8.49
CA PRO A 625 21.94 -2.31 9.65
C PRO A 625 21.73 -0.85 9.24
N THR A 626 20.60 -0.27 9.60
CA THR A 626 20.11 1.01 9.10
C THR A 626 20.74 2.22 9.78
N THR A 627 21.72 2.02 10.67
CA THR A 627 22.35 3.06 11.48
C THR A 627 22.75 4.30 10.68
N ILE A 628 23.44 4.14 9.54
CA ILE A 628 23.85 5.30 8.72
C ILE A 628 22.63 6.05 8.16
N ARG A 629 21.60 5.32 7.70
CA ARG A 629 20.36 5.91 7.18
C ARG A 629 19.60 6.63 8.29
N ASP A 630 19.41 5.98 9.43
CA ASP A 630 18.59 6.51 10.51
C ASP A 630 19.23 7.74 11.17
N GLU A 631 20.55 7.70 11.42
CA GLU A 631 21.30 8.87 11.92
C GLU A 631 21.32 10.01 10.90
N PHE A 632 21.43 9.70 9.60
CA PHE A 632 21.32 10.71 8.55
C PHE A 632 19.91 11.34 8.54
N THR A 633 18.85 10.53 8.60
CA THR A 633 17.47 11.01 8.67
C THR A 633 17.27 11.91 9.89
N LEU A 634 17.75 11.52 11.07
CA LEU A 634 17.69 12.36 12.27
C LEU A 634 18.39 13.71 12.06
N ALA A 635 19.61 13.71 11.51
CA ALA A 635 20.37 14.93 11.24
C ALA A 635 19.68 15.84 10.20
N LEU A 636 19.15 15.26 9.13
CA LEU A 636 18.41 15.98 8.09
C LEU A 636 17.15 16.64 8.66
N ASN A 637 16.41 15.91 9.48
CA ASN A 637 15.18 16.38 10.10
C ASN A 637 15.46 17.56 11.04
N ALA A 638 16.46 17.42 11.92
CA ALA A 638 16.88 18.48 12.82
C ALA A 638 17.36 19.74 12.08
N LEU A 639 17.99 19.58 10.90
CA LEU A 639 18.33 20.71 10.03
C LEU A 639 17.09 21.39 9.44
N MET A 640 16.19 20.63 8.84
CA MET A 640 15.01 21.17 8.13
C MET A 640 13.97 21.78 9.07
N ASP A 641 13.91 21.29 10.30
CA ASP A 641 12.96 21.74 11.33
C ASP A 641 13.55 22.83 12.25
N HIS A 642 14.78 23.32 11.94
CA HIS A 642 15.52 24.33 12.72
C HIS A 642 15.77 23.95 14.19
N GLU A 643 15.86 22.65 14.49
CA GLU A 643 16.03 22.15 15.85
C GLU A 643 17.50 22.17 16.31
N ALA A 644 18.45 22.20 15.38
CA ALA A 644 19.88 22.20 15.67
C ALA A 644 20.65 23.21 14.79
N ASP A 645 21.75 23.73 15.36
CA ASP A 645 22.66 24.60 14.63
C ASP A 645 23.32 23.85 13.45
N PRO A 646 23.40 24.45 12.25
CA PRO A 646 24.02 23.81 11.08
C PRO A 646 25.44 23.29 11.33
N ALA A 647 26.24 23.92 12.19
CA ALA A 647 27.59 23.44 12.52
C ALA A 647 27.56 22.12 13.31
N ILE A 648 26.55 21.90 14.16
CA ILE A 648 26.37 20.61 14.86
C ILE A 648 25.98 19.53 13.85
N ILE A 649 25.06 19.85 12.94
CA ILE A 649 24.65 18.92 11.87
C ILE A 649 25.85 18.57 10.98
N ARG A 650 26.68 19.55 10.62
CA ARG A 650 27.92 19.34 9.86
C ARG A 650 28.79 18.27 10.54
N ASP A 651 29.06 18.44 11.83
CA ASP A 651 29.94 17.54 12.57
C ASP A 651 29.35 16.12 12.63
N SER A 652 28.03 15.99 12.82
CA SER A 652 27.32 14.71 12.75
C SER A 652 27.45 14.05 11.37
N LEU A 653 27.24 14.79 10.28
CA LEU A 653 27.36 14.26 8.92
C LEU A 653 28.80 13.87 8.60
N VAL A 654 29.80 14.67 8.98
CA VAL A 654 31.22 14.33 8.78
C VAL A 654 31.61 13.07 9.57
N ASN A 655 31.09 12.90 10.78
CA ASN A 655 31.29 11.67 11.56
C ASN A 655 30.67 10.45 10.88
N LEU A 656 29.47 10.58 10.31
CA LEU A 656 28.84 9.52 9.51
C LEU A 656 29.65 9.20 8.26
N LEU A 657 30.12 10.21 7.53
CA LEU A 657 30.96 10.06 6.34
C LEU A 657 32.27 9.31 6.63
N ASN A 658 32.87 9.54 7.79
CA ASN A 658 34.09 8.88 8.24
C ASN A 658 33.88 7.44 8.74
N SER A 659 32.63 6.99 8.89
CA SER A 659 32.34 5.61 9.27
C SER A 659 32.85 4.63 8.21
N PRO A 660 33.56 3.55 8.60
CA PRO A 660 33.99 2.50 7.66
C PRO A 660 32.82 1.87 6.87
N ARG A 661 31.60 1.99 7.39
CA ARG A 661 30.37 1.45 6.78
C ARG A 661 29.74 2.37 5.75
N PHE A 662 30.04 3.67 5.80
CA PHE A 662 29.33 4.70 5.06
C PHE A 662 29.21 4.36 3.57
N LYS A 663 30.33 4.10 2.89
CA LYS A 663 30.35 3.82 1.45
C LYS A 663 29.41 2.68 1.04
N GLY A 664 29.32 1.62 1.85
CA GLY A 664 28.46 0.48 1.57
C GLY A 664 26.99 0.79 1.85
N ASP A 665 26.70 1.37 3.01
CA ASP A 665 25.33 1.60 3.49
C ASP A 665 24.65 2.71 2.70
N CYS A 666 25.37 3.80 2.43
CA CYS A 666 24.92 4.93 1.62
C CYS A 666 24.42 4.51 0.23
N ILE A 667 25.19 3.66 -0.48
CA ILE A 667 24.82 3.17 -1.82
C ILE A 667 23.60 2.25 -1.72
N SER A 668 23.56 1.42 -0.68
CA SER A 668 22.54 0.37 -0.56
C SER A 668 21.19 0.90 -0.14
N PHE A 669 21.16 1.95 0.69
CA PHE A 669 19.93 2.67 1.03
C PHE A 669 19.57 3.75 0.01
N ASN A 670 20.37 3.91 -1.07
CA ASN A 670 20.18 4.94 -2.08
C ASN A 670 20.05 6.36 -1.48
N ILE A 671 20.91 6.68 -0.51
CA ILE A 671 20.91 7.99 0.17
C ILE A 671 22.14 8.85 -0.15
N CYS A 672 23.06 8.39 -0.98
CA CYS A 672 24.34 9.08 -1.18
C CYS A 672 24.24 10.46 -1.80
N ASP A 673 23.44 10.58 -2.84
CA ASP A 673 23.18 11.86 -3.49
C ASP A 673 22.52 12.85 -2.53
N GLN A 674 21.49 12.41 -1.80
CA GLN A 674 20.83 13.23 -0.79
C GLN A 674 21.79 13.61 0.34
N PHE A 675 22.55 12.65 0.88
CA PHE A 675 23.51 12.86 1.97
C PHE A 675 24.57 13.89 1.58
N HIS A 676 25.24 13.69 0.45
CA HIS A 676 26.30 14.60 -0.01
C HIS A 676 25.72 15.97 -0.39
N TYR A 677 24.49 16.03 -0.90
CA TYR A 677 23.78 17.30 -1.10
C TYR A 677 23.51 18.01 0.23
N THR A 678 23.05 17.29 1.25
CA THR A 678 22.83 17.86 2.59
C THR A 678 24.13 18.34 3.22
N LEU A 679 25.22 17.58 3.08
CA LEU A 679 26.54 18.00 3.56
C LEU A 679 27.01 19.28 2.84
N ALA A 680 26.83 19.35 1.51
CA ALA A 680 27.12 20.56 0.74
C ALA A 680 26.29 21.77 1.21
N LEU A 681 24.99 21.58 1.44
CA LEU A 681 24.09 22.60 1.96
C LEU A 681 24.54 23.11 3.33
N VAL A 682 24.95 22.22 4.22
CA VAL A 682 25.41 22.62 5.55
C VAL A 682 26.74 23.38 5.48
N TYR A 683 27.67 22.99 4.60
CA TYR A 683 28.88 23.79 4.36
C TYR A 683 28.57 25.18 3.81
N ASP A 684 27.61 25.29 2.90
CA ASP A 684 27.13 26.56 2.35
C ASP A 684 26.52 27.45 3.45
N LEU A 685 25.67 26.88 4.32
CA LEU A 685 25.07 27.59 5.46
C LEU A 685 26.10 28.01 6.53
N THR A 686 27.23 27.31 6.62
CA THR A 686 28.32 27.61 7.57
C THR A 686 29.43 28.47 6.96
N ASN A 687 29.28 28.91 5.71
CA ASN A 687 30.25 29.70 4.93
C ASN A 687 31.59 28.98 4.67
N GLU A 688 31.54 27.66 4.48
CA GLU A 688 32.66 26.81 4.07
C GLU A 688 32.62 26.55 2.56
N ASP A 689 32.66 27.62 1.76
CA ASP A 689 32.35 27.61 0.33
C ASP A 689 33.12 26.55 -0.48
N SER A 690 34.40 26.34 -0.19
CA SER A 690 35.22 25.34 -0.91
C SER A 690 34.71 23.92 -0.67
N ASN A 691 34.34 23.59 0.57
CA ASN A 691 33.79 22.28 0.92
C ASN A 691 32.40 22.09 0.30
N ALA A 692 31.57 23.14 0.30
CA ALA A 692 30.26 23.12 -0.35
C ALA A 692 30.37 22.87 -1.87
N ILE A 693 31.27 23.57 -2.56
CA ILE A 693 31.51 23.39 -4.00
C ILE A 693 31.96 21.96 -4.30
N ASP A 694 32.89 21.43 -3.50
CA ASP A 694 33.43 20.08 -3.67
C ASP A 694 32.32 19.02 -3.56
N GLU A 695 31.44 19.14 -2.57
CA GLU A 695 30.33 18.21 -2.34
C GLU A 695 29.21 18.34 -3.40
N TYR A 696 28.81 19.56 -3.77
CA TYR A 696 27.84 19.75 -4.88
C TYR A 696 28.37 19.17 -6.20
N LEU A 697 29.65 19.39 -6.52
CA LEU A 697 30.27 18.79 -7.70
C LEU A 697 30.37 17.28 -7.60
N TRP A 698 30.60 16.73 -6.41
CA TRP A 698 30.60 15.29 -6.18
C TRP A 698 29.26 14.66 -6.52
N VAL A 699 28.15 15.23 -6.03
CA VAL A 699 26.79 14.75 -6.34
C VAL A 699 26.55 14.81 -7.85
N TRP A 700 26.87 15.94 -8.49
CA TRP A 700 26.67 16.10 -9.93
C TRP A 700 27.50 15.11 -10.77
N ARG A 701 28.75 14.81 -10.38
CA ARG A 701 29.63 13.88 -11.11
C ARG A 701 29.20 12.43 -10.96
N ASN A 702 28.88 12.01 -9.74
CA ASN A 702 28.65 10.59 -9.44
C ASN A 702 27.18 10.18 -9.62
N TYR A 703 26.25 11.12 -9.46
CA TYR A 703 24.80 10.87 -9.50
C TYR A 703 24.11 11.79 -10.51
N GLY A 704 24.67 12.00 -11.70
CA GLY A 704 24.17 12.97 -12.68
C GLY A 704 22.72 12.78 -13.15
N SER A 705 22.11 11.60 -12.94
CA SER A 705 20.70 11.30 -13.19
C SER A 705 19.79 11.55 -11.98
N SER A 706 20.36 11.76 -10.80
CA SER A 706 19.62 12.04 -9.57
C SER A 706 18.95 13.42 -9.63
N PRO A 707 17.73 13.57 -9.09
CA PRO A 707 17.13 14.89 -8.90
C PRO A 707 17.96 15.80 -7.97
N TYR A 708 18.77 15.26 -7.04
CA TYR A 708 19.72 16.04 -6.23
C TYR A 708 20.90 16.58 -7.02
N ALA A 709 21.36 15.89 -8.08
CA ALA A 709 22.36 16.46 -8.98
C ALA A 709 21.81 17.67 -9.73
N THR A 710 20.51 17.68 -10.04
CA THR A 710 19.85 18.85 -10.59
C THR A 710 19.87 20.02 -9.59
N LEU A 711 19.57 19.77 -8.32
CA LEU A 711 19.68 20.79 -7.28
C LEU A 711 21.11 21.33 -7.15
N ALA A 712 22.10 20.45 -7.09
CA ALA A 712 23.51 20.80 -6.96
C ALA A 712 24.00 21.69 -8.12
N ARG A 713 23.58 21.38 -9.35
CA ARG A 713 23.90 22.16 -10.55
C ARG A 713 23.39 23.59 -10.49
N LEU A 714 22.21 23.80 -9.89
CA LEU A 714 21.63 25.13 -9.81
C LEU A 714 22.43 26.03 -8.86
N LYS A 715 23.11 25.45 -7.88
CA LYS A 715 23.93 26.13 -6.87
C LYS A 715 25.30 26.61 -7.35
N LEU A 716 25.71 26.21 -8.56
CA LEU A 716 27.07 26.43 -9.06
C LEU A 716 27.07 27.31 -10.32
N ASP A 717 27.92 28.33 -10.33
CA ASP A 717 28.23 29.10 -11.54
C ASP A 717 29.57 28.63 -12.14
N TYR A 718 29.64 28.51 -13.46
CA TYR A 718 30.82 28.04 -14.18
C TYR A 718 31.51 29.19 -14.93
N PHE A 719 32.82 29.36 -14.70
CA PHE A 719 33.64 30.34 -15.41
C PHE A 719 34.64 29.64 -16.33
N PRO A 720 34.39 29.63 -17.66
CA PRO A 720 35.35 29.06 -18.59
C PRO A 720 36.64 29.89 -18.60
N LEU A 721 37.79 29.21 -18.71
CA LEU A 721 39.06 29.87 -19.02
C LEU A 721 38.89 30.78 -20.26
N PRO A 722 39.45 32.00 -20.26
CA PRO A 722 39.48 32.81 -21.46
C PRO A 722 40.20 32.02 -22.56
N THR A 723 39.47 31.68 -23.62
CA THR A 723 40.07 31.13 -24.83
C THR A 723 41.00 32.20 -25.40
N TYR A 724 42.31 32.00 -25.25
CA TYR A 724 43.31 32.77 -26.00
C TYR A 724 43.18 32.40 -27.49
N THR A 725 42.25 33.02 -28.19
CA THR A 725 42.25 33.05 -29.65
C THR A 725 43.49 33.82 -30.07
N LYS A 726 44.48 33.15 -30.69
CA LYS A 726 45.60 33.85 -31.31
C LYS A 726 45.04 34.81 -32.36
N SER A 727 45.13 36.11 -32.06
CA SER A 727 44.85 37.19 -33.00
C SER A 727 45.66 36.99 -34.28
N PRO A 728 45.07 37.12 -35.49
CA PRO A 728 45.82 36.97 -36.73
C PRO A 728 46.86 38.10 -36.82
N LEU A 729 48.13 37.71 -36.94
CA LEU A 729 49.27 38.60 -37.10
C LEU A 729 49.13 39.38 -38.42
N PRO A 730 49.19 40.72 -38.44
CA PRO A 730 49.12 41.48 -39.68
C PRO A 730 50.44 41.33 -40.44
N SER A 731 50.44 40.56 -41.52
CA SER A 731 51.56 40.53 -42.46
C SER A 731 51.56 41.81 -43.30
N ARG A 732 52.54 42.68 -43.04
CA ARG A 732 52.86 43.83 -43.91
C ARG A 732 53.77 43.34 -45.03
N THR A 733 53.26 43.28 -46.26
CA THR A 733 54.10 43.32 -47.47
C THR A 733 53.51 44.35 -48.43
N SER A 734 54.31 45.35 -48.79
CA SER A 734 53.93 46.47 -49.66
C SER A 734 54.20 46.16 -51.13
N THR A 735 53.20 46.34 -52.00
CA THR A 735 53.47 46.62 -53.43
C THR A 735 52.42 47.59 -53.98
N LEU A 736 52.92 48.60 -54.70
CA LEU A 736 52.23 49.83 -55.11
C LEU A 736 51.70 49.75 -56.56
N THR A 737 50.50 50.33 -56.76
CA THR A 737 49.94 51.01 -57.97
C THR A 737 49.58 50.24 -59.25
N ARG A 738 48.27 50.21 -59.60
CA ARG A 738 47.56 51.19 -60.47
C ARG A 738 46.09 50.79 -60.77
N THR A 739 45.19 51.78 -60.70
CA THR A 739 43.75 51.88 -61.06
C THR A 739 43.50 51.70 -62.59
N PRO A 740 42.27 51.40 -63.15
CA PRO A 740 40.92 51.83 -62.73
C PRO A 740 39.74 50.80 -62.80
N THR A 741 38.60 51.27 -62.25
CA THR A 741 37.17 50.86 -62.26
C THR A 741 36.57 50.40 -63.62
N PRO A 742 35.27 50.00 -63.76
CA PRO A 742 34.28 49.37 -62.86
C PRO A 742 33.54 48.16 -63.52
N THR A 743 32.89 47.25 -62.77
CA THR A 743 31.66 46.57 -63.26
C THR A 743 30.80 46.00 -62.14
N ARG A 744 29.49 46.15 -62.30
CA ARG A 744 28.40 45.84 -61.35
C ARG A 744 28.04 44.35 -61.34
N THR A 745 27.31 43.99 -60.27
CA THR A 745 26.24 42.95 -60.18
C THR A 745 26.65 41.49 -60.20
N VAL A 746 26.37 40.72 -59.12
CA VAL A 746 25.24 39.77 -58.98
C VAL A 746 24.97 39.51 -57.47
N THR A 747 23.69 39.31 -57.19
CA THR A 747 22.86 39.21 -55.96
C THR A 747 23.06 37.89 -55.14
N PRO A 748 22.41 37.70 -53.96
CA PRO A 748 22.86 36.84 -52.85
C PRO A 748 22.57 35.34 -53.05
N THR A 749 23.36 34.51 -52.37
CA THR A 749 23.07 33.08 -52.20
C THR A 749 22.33 32.85 -50.88
N LEU A 750 21.12 32.32 -50.96
CA LEU A 750 20.31 31.84 -49.83
C LEU A 750 20.89 30.53 -49.31
N THR A 751 21.17 30.45 -48.02
CA THR A 751 21.45 29.18 -47.32
C THR A 751 20.12 28.55 -46.94
N ILE A 752 19.83 27.37 -47.50
CA ILE A 752 18.62 26.58 -47.25
C ILE A 752 18.90 25.69 -46.03
N THR A 753 18.10 25.83 -44.97
CA THR A 753 18.06 24.91 -43.84
C THR A 753 16.87 23.97 -44.04
N PRO A 754 17.05 22.64 -44.15
CA PRO A 754 15.90 21.72 -44.21
C PRO A 754 15.37 21.45 -42.81
N THR A 755 14.13 21.87 -42.56
CA THR A 755 13.30 21.46 -41.43
C THR A 755 12.52 20.21 -41.86
N PHE A 756 12.80 19.05 -41.27
CA PHE A 756 11.91 17.88 -41.37
C PHE A 756 11.04 17.81 -40.11
N THR A 757 9.76 18.13 -40.28
CA THR A 757 8.68 17.85 -39.32
C THR A 757 8.15 16.44 -39.57
N LEU A 758 8.20 15.57 -38.55
CA LEU A 758 7.49 14.29 -38.55
C LEU A 758 6.04 14.49 -38.09
N THR A 759 5.09 14.15 -38.94
CA THR A 759 3.66 13.98 -38.62
C THR A 759 3.40 12.55 -38.14
N PRO A 760 2.51 12.32 -37.16
CA PRO A 760 2.22 10.98 -36.64
C PRO A 760 1.46 10.13 -37.68
N THR A 761 1.87 8.87 -37.81
CA THR A 761 1.29 7.89 -38.74
C THR A 761 0.14 7.13 -38.09
N VAL A 762 -0.90 6.91 -38.87
CA VAL A 762 -2.15 6.20 -38.55
C VAL A 762 -1.91 4.73 -38.26
N THR A 763 -2.57 4.23 -37.21
CA THR A 763 -2.65 2.82 -36.79
C THR A 763 -3.39 1.97 -37.83
N PRO A 764 -2.84 0.85 -38.34
CA PRO A 764 -3.63 -0.17 -39.04
C PRO A 764 -4.10 -1.30 -38.12
N THR A 765 -5.36 -1.66 -38.30
CA THR A 765 -6.14 -2.78 -37.73
C THR A 765 -5.54 -4.14 -38.11
N PRO A 766 -5.63 -5.19 -37.27
CA PRO A 766 -5.01 -6.49 -37.57
C PRO A 766 -5.94 -7.36 -38.43
N THR A 767 -5.39 -7.95 -39.50
CA THR A 767 -6.01 -9.07 -40.22
C THR A 767 -4.96 -10.10 -40.61
N GLY A 768 -5.12 -11.32 -40.08
CA GLY A 768 -4.99 -12.59 -40.80
C GLY A 768 -3.60 -13.09 -41.24
N THR A 769 -3.12 -14.09 -40.49
CA THR A 769 -2.42 -15.32 -40.95
C THR A 769 -1.17 -15.19 -41.82
N ILE A 770 -0.01 -15.59 -41.26
CA ILE A 770 1.18 -15.96 -42.04
C ILE A 770 1.78 -17.27 -41.51
N THR A 771 2.01 -18.16 -42.46
CA THR A 771 2.54 -19.53 -42.42
C THR A 771 4.02 -19.55 -42.03
N PRO A 772 4.55 -20.58 -41.32
CA PRO A 772 5.95 -20.61 -40.94
C PRO A 772 6.83 -21.14 -42.08
N THR A 773 7.86 -20.38 -42.46
CA THR A 773 8.95 -20.83 -43.34
C THR A 773 10.30 -20.55 -42.73
N GLY A 774 11.08 -21.62 -42.55
CA GLY A 774 12.51 -21.67 -42.89
C GLY A 774 13.53 -21.08 -41.90
N THR A 775 14.04 -21.96 -41.05
CA THR A 775 15.39 -22.03 -40.45
C THR A 775 16.47 -21.10 -41.03
N VAL A 776 17.09 -20.29 -40.15
CA VAL A 776 18.36 -19.59 -40.38
C VAL A 776 19.45 -20.19 -39.49
N THR A 777 20.55 -20.58 -40.13
CA THR A 777 21.75 -21.24 -39.59
C THR A 777 22.59 -20.30 -38.70
N PRO A 778 23.21 -20.78 -37.60
CA PRO A 778 24.06 -19.94 -36.75
C PRO A 778 25.44 -19.66 -37.38
N THR A 779 25.87 -18.40 -37.32
CA THR A 779 27.19 -17.93 -37.78
C THR A 779 28.22 -18.03 -36.64
N SER A 780 29.46 -18.28 -37.05
CA SER A 780 30.61 -18.75 -36.27
C SER A 780 31.09 -17.87 -35.11
N THR A 781 31.65 -18.60 -34.14
CA THR A 781 32.31 -18.28 -32.86
C THR A 781 33.43 -17.23 -32.94
N ILE A 782 33.50 -16.37 -31.92
CA ILE A 782 34.60 -15.43 -31.65
C ILE A 782 35.58 -16.10 -30.67
N THR A 783 36.86 -16.11 -31.01
CA THR A 783 37.99 -16.68 -30.26
C THR A 783 38.34 -15.84 -29.01
N PRO A 784 38.59 -16.41 -27.83
CA PRO A 784 39.06 -15.66 -26.66
C PRO A 784 40.56 -15.36 -26.73
N THR A 785 40.94 -14.16 -26.28
CA THR A 785 42.32 -13.65 -26.18
C THR A 785 42.94 -14.06 -24.83
N ASP A 786 44.22 -14.45 -24.85
CA ASP A 786 44.98 -14.99 -23.71
C ASP A 786 45.05 -14.06 -22.48
N THR A 787 44.91 -14.67 -21.31
CA THR A 787 44.95 -14.03 -19.98
C THR A 787 46.38 -14.01 -19.42
N VAL A 788 46.78 -12.90 -18.82
CA VAL A 788 48.11 -12.62 -18.26
C VAL A 788 48.34 -13.39 -16.94
N THR A 789 49.50 -14.04 -16.83
CA THR A 789 50.01 -14.80 -15.68
C THR A 789 50.32 -13.90 -14.47
N PRO A 790 49.86 -14.21 -13.24
CA PRO A 790 50.30 -13.50 -12.04
C PRO A 790 51.62 -14.06 -11.46
N THR A 791 52.51 -13.15 -11.09
CA THR A 791 53.82 -13.35 -10.46
C THR A 791 53.68 -13.79 -8.99
N SER A 792 54.48 -14.75 -8.55
CA SER A 792 54.51 -15.29 -7.17
C SER A 792 54.94 -14.25 -6.11
N THR A 793 54.19 -14.17 -5.02
CA THR A 793 54.48 -13.34 -3.84
C THR A 793 55.16 -14.16 -2.74
N VAL A 794 56.14 -13.53 -2.09
CA VAL A 794 57.08 -14.06 -1.10
C VAL A 794 56.42 -14.44 0.24
N VAL A 795 56.91 -15.54 0.84
CA VAL A 795 56.56 -16.09 2.16
C VAL A 795 57.17 -15.23 3.29
N PRO A 796 56.44 -14.83 4.34
CA PRO A 796 57.03 -14.25 5.54
C PRO A 796 57.43 -15.32 6.56
N THR A 797 58.60 -15.12 7.14
CA THR A 797 59.26 -15.93 8.16
C THR A 797 58.60 -15.79 9.54
N ASP A 798 58.35 -16.92 10.19
CA ASP A 798 57.79 -17.04 11.53
C ASP A 798 58.79 -16.56 12.60
N THR A 799 58.36 -15.65 13.50
CA THR A 799 59.18 -15.19 14.64
C THR A 799 58.47 -15.55 15.94
N GLN A 800 58.92 -16.62 16.60
CA GLN A 800 58.49 -16.95 17.96
C GLN A 800 59.08 -15.95 18.95
N THR A 801 58.22 -15.36 19.80
CA THR A 801 58.64 -14.69 21.04
C THR A 801 57.86 -15.29 22.20
N SER A 802 58.57 -16.03 23.05
CA SER A 802 58.09 -16.54 24.33
C SER A 802 58.57 -15.62 25.45
N THR A 803 57.69 -15.15 26.34
CA THR A 803 58.04 -14.96 27.77
C THR A 803 56.77 -14.86 28.66
N PRO A 804 56.75 -15.44 29.86
CA PRO A 804 55.54 -15.65 30.67
C PRO A 804 55.39 -14.62 31.80
N THR A 805 54.19 -14.44 32.37
CA THR A 805 54.09 -13.90 33.74
C THR A 805 52.90 -14.43 34.54
N THR A 806 53.28 -15.18 35.56
CA THR A 806 52.76 -15.51 36.88
C THR A 806 51.58 -14.75 37.47
N ALA A 807 50.79 -15.54 38.21
CA ALA A 807 49.75 -15.20 39.18
C ALA A 807 49.98 -13.96 40.06
N ARG A 808 48.90 -13.21 40.28
CA ARG A 808 48.24 -13.13 41.58
C ARG A 808 46.75 -12.82 41.42
#